data_AF-A0A3D5TQZ9-F1
#
_entry.id   AF-A0A3D5TQZ9-F1
#
_cell.length_a   1.000
_cell.length_b   1.000
_cell.length_c   1.000
_cell.angle_alpha   90.00
_cell.angle_beta   90.00
_cell.angle_gamma   90.00
#
_symmetry.space_group_name_H-M   'P 1'
#
loop_
_entity.id
_entity.type
_entity.pdbx_description
1 polymer ?
#
loop_
_entity_poly.entity_id
_entity_poly.type
_entity_poly.pdbx_seq_one_letter_code
_entity_poly.pdbx_strand_id
1 'polypeptide(L)'
;MKFFKKVGNTINSRAFTYISFVLSVCAAVFLRSATWTYGWIAELYPLGEKFVPTLFGIICACIAVNIIYLLISAFSGNKKDSLSGIKTVNAIHAIFAVLGTVAFFYTAALLFELDHGISSAAFAKGIGAISDKLIFLALTAGFGLVPVFCGSGKKALAAVISSVLICAVIISMTMFTGVREASSQKDSFVQPKFTSQNSAEGAKVVFETLKEGEEADAANILDDSNSCWTAQSPHGSPAEGVGNTISSYVEIELAQESTINTALIEEIGNQVQYFRLQALVDGEWKTVYQSEKIQDMRLCSFDAVTTNRIRLSIDKFRDDAVPASIRSLKLYNEPQRRADNFEVAAYQRLDGDIPTEILAKGKEYVKNYAKFYDVYSTVIVFGAVHWDENGEMNFGEAGEEKFAQEIAALKEIIANRQNQSHRVKLIVTALADGAWGDGHNGVNVYMASYWEKVADQITALVKKYDFDGVDIDWEYPSTADDWKRYDSFIQKLHRDLKAYKENSVISAALSAGALGLSKETFDCIDRIQFMAYDGNDTDGYQSSLQQAEEGLHSFKLNGADISKINIGIAVYGRPLNGAAFWASWRALESANYWESKYYNIPDSNQIYDGTFCAPALAGDKTAYALLSGAGGVMIFRADCDKPADDPNSVTGGIQDALNRYVTGW
;
A
#
# COMPACT_ATOMS: atom_id res chain seq x y z
N MET A 1 41.35 -27.90 -35.65
CA MET A 1 40.92 -29.18 -35.03
C MET A 1 41.16 -29.28 -33.52
N LYS A 2 42.37 -29.03 -32.98
CA LYS A 2 42.64 -29.14 -31.52
C LYS A 2 41.80 -28.18 -30.65
N PHE A 3 41.60 -26.94 -31.11
CA PHE A 3 40.77 -25.93 -30.42
C PHE A 3 39.30 -26.37 -30.32
N PHE A 4 38.66 -26.73 -31.43
CA PHE A 4 37.27 -27.21 -31.45
C PHE A 4 37.05 -28.48 -30.61
N LYS A 5 38.03 -29.39 -30.56
CA LYS A 5 37.97 -30.57 -29.68
C LYS A 5 38.05 -30.18 -28.20
N LYS A 6 38.87 -29.19 -27.84
CA LYS A 6 38.97 -28.67 -26.46
C LYS A 6 37.66 -27.99 -26.03
N VAL A 7 37.11 -27.13 -26.89
CA VAL A 7 35.81 -26.45 -26.66
C VAL A 7 34.68 -27.46 -26.53
N GLY A 8 34.59 -28.43 -27.44
CA GLY A 8 33.58 -29.49 -27.38
C GLY A 8 33.67 -30.35 -26.12
N ASN A 9 34.88 -30.65 -25.64
CA ASN A 9 35.08 -31.38 -24.40
C ASN A 9 34.68 -30.56 -23.16
N THR A 10 34.93 -29.25 -23.17
CA THR A 10 34.52 -28.34 -22.09
C THR A 10 33.00 -28.23 -22.01
N ILE A 11 32.33 -27.99 -23.14
CA ILE A 11 30.87 -27.87 -23.20
C ILE A 11 30.21 -29.16 -22.71
N ASN A 12 30.72 -30.32 -23.12
CA ASN A 12 30.17 -31.63 -22.77
C ASN A 12 30.60 -32.15 -21.38
N SER A 13 31.30 -31.33 -20.59
CA SER A 13 31.68 -31.67 -19.22
C SER A 13 30.48 -31.62 -18.28
N ARG A 14 30.46 -32.46 -17.25
CA ARG A 14 29.38 -32.48 -16.24
C ARG A 14 29.20 -31.11 -15.56
N ALA A 15 30.31 -30.42 -15.29
CA ALA A 15 30.29 -29.10 -14.67
C ALA A 15 29.62 -28.05 -15.58
N PHE A 16 30.00 -28.01 -16.86
CA PHE A 16 29.40 -27.07 -17.80
C PHE A 16 27.93 -27.37 -18.08
N THR A 17 27.56 -28.65 -18.24
CA THR A 17 26.15 -29.04 -18.39
C THR A 17 25.32 -28.62 -17.18
N TYR A 18 25.85 -28.77 -15.96
CA TYR A 18 25.14 -28.33 -14.75
C TYR A 18 24.96 -26.81 -14.71
N ILE A 19 26.01 -26.05 -15.02
CA ILE A 19 25.92 -24.59 -15.13
C ILE A 19 24.86 -24.21 -16.17
N SER A 20 24.90 -24.82 -17.36
CA SER A 20 23.93 -24.54 -18.42
C SER A 20 22.48 -24.92 -18.03
N PHE A 21 22.29 -26.02 -17.29
CA PHE A 21 20.99 -26.39 -16.72
C PHE A 21 20.47 -25.29 -15.80
N VAL A 22 21.27 -24.85 -14.82
CA VAL A 22 20.90 -23.78 -13.88
C VAL A 22 20.60 -22.49 -14.61
N LEU A 23 21.43 -22.08 -15.57
CA LEU A 23 21.20 -20.88 -16.38
C LEU A 23 19.89 -20.98 -17.17
N SER A 24 19.56 -22.14 -17.73
CA SER A 24 18.30 -22.35 -18.47
C SER A 24 17.08 -22.25 -17.55
N VAL A 25 17.17 -22.75 -16.32
CA VAL A 25 16.12 -22.61 -15.30
C VAL A 25 15.96 -21.15 -14.89
N CYS A 26 17.07 -20.44 -14.62
CA CYS A 26 17.04 -19.01 -14.36
C CYS A 26 16.40 -18.25 -15.52
N ALA A 27 16.70 -18.61 -16.77
CA ALA A 27 16.09 -17.98 -17.94
C ALA A 27 14.56 -18.13 -17.96
N ALA A 28 14.04 -19.30 -17.57
CA ALA A 28 12.60 -19.54 -17.50
C ALA A 28 11.94 -18.67 -16.42
N VAL A 29 12.57 -18.56 -15.25
CA VAL A 29 12.09 -17.73 -14.14
C VAL A 29 12.16 -16.24 -14.50
N PHE A 30 13.26 -15.78 -15.10
CA PHE A 30 13.44 -14.40 -15.50
C PHE A 30 12.43 -13.99 -16.56
N LEU A 31 12.24 -14.83 -17.59
CA LEU A 31 11.22 -14.57 -18.61
C LEU A 31 9.84 -14.43 -17.97
N ARG A 32 9.43 -15.40 -17.13
CA ARG A 32 8.13 -15.36 -16.43
C ARG A 32 7.95 -14.21 -15.45
N SER A 33 9.04 -13.61 -15.00
CA SER A 33 9.02 -12.53 -14.01
C SER A 33 9.12 -11.15 -14.63
N ALA A 34 9.61 -11.04 -15.87
CA ALA A 34 9.73 -9.78 -16.60
C ALA A 34 8.46 -9.44 -17.42
N THR A 35 7.27 -9.63 -16.86
CA THR A 35 5.99 -9.49 -17.59
C THR A 35 5.76 -8.08 -18.14
N TRP A 36 6.32 -7.05 -17.51
CA TRP A 36 6.30 -5.66 -17.97
C TRP A 36 7.00 -5.44 -19.32
N THR A 37 7.78 -6.42 -19.80
CA THR A 37 8.47 -6.33 -21.10
C THR A 37 7.67 -6.93 -22.25
N TYR A 38 6.60 -7.69 -21.95
CA TYR A 38 5.96 -8.54 -22.96
C TYR A 38 5.28 -7.74 -24.08
N GLY A 39 4.67 -6.60 -23.76
CA GLY A 39 3.95 -5.77 -24.73
C GLY A 39 4.87 -5.28 -25.85
N TRP A 40 5.88 -4.49 -25.49
CA TRP A 40 6.79 -3.92 -26.49
C TRP A 40 7.66 -4.97 -27.19
N ILE A 41 8.04 -6.06 -26.52
CA ILE A 41 8.79 -7.15 -27.15
C ILE A 41 7.93 -7.84 -28.21
N ALA A 42 6.68 -8.15 -27.92
CA ALA A 42 5.80 -8.79 -28.89
C ALA A 42 5.68 -7.97 -30.17
N GLU A 43 5.67 -6.64 -30.08
CA GLU A 43 5.61 -5.72 -31.23
C GLU A 43 6.88 -5.72 -32.09
N LEU A 44 8.05 -5.94 -31.49
CA LEU A 44 9.34 -5.90 -32.19
C LEU A 44 9.71 -7.19 -32.93
N TYR A 45 9.08 -8.32 -32.60
CA TYR A 45 9.44 -9.62 -33.16
C TYR A 45 8.42 -10.16 -34.18
N PRO A 46 8.86 -10.84 -35.25
CA PRO A 46 7.97 -11.38 -36.28
C PRO A 46 6.90 -12.37 -35.79
N LEU A 47 7.07 -12.91 -34.58
CA LEU A 47 6.13 -13.85 -33.96
C LEU A 47 5.00 -13.16 -33.20
N GLY A 48 5.03 -11.83 -33.02
CA GLY A 48 4.00 -11.10 -32.29
C GLY A 48 3.82 -11.63 -30.87
N GLU A 49 2.56 -11.78 -30.47
CA GLU A 49 2.14 -12.41 -29.20
C GLU A 49 2.66 -13.85 -29.01
N LYS A 50 3.04 -14.55 -30.10
CA LYS A 50 3.60 -15.90 -30.02
C LYS A 50 5.08 -15.92 -29.63
N PHE A 51 5.76 -14.78 -29.60
CA PHE A 51 7.19 -14.70 -29.27
C PHE A 51 7.48 -15.26 -27.87
N VAL A 52 6.80 -14.74 -26.84
CA VAL A 52 7.04 -15.12 -25.44
C VAL A 52 6.74 -16.62 -25.20
N PRO A 53 5.60 -17.18 -25.62
CA PRO A 53 5.35 -18.63 -25.52
C PRO A 53 6.39 -19.47 -26.27
N THR A 54 6.84 -19.01 -27.44
CA THR A 54 7.84 -19.73 -28.25
C THR A 54 9.21 -19.72 -27.57
N LEU A 55 9.66 -18.57 -27.08
CA LEU A 55 10.90 -18.43 -26.33
C LEU A 55 10.88 -19.28 -25.06
N PHE A 56 9.77 -19.27 -24.33
CA PHE A 56 9.59 -20.14 -23.17
C PHE A 56 9.69 -21.62 -23.54
N GLY A 57 9.07 -22.04 -24.65
CA GLY A 57 9.18 -23.40 -25.17
C GLY A 57 10.63 -23.80 -25.52
N ILE A 58 11.41 -22.90 -26.11
CA ILE A 58 12.84 -23.09 -26.39
C ILE A 58 13.63 -23.25 -25.08
N ILE A 59 13.36 -22.42 -24.08
CA ILE A 59 13.99 -22.50 -22.76
C ILE A 59 13.67 -23.84 -22.10
N CYS A 60 12.40 -24.28 -22.12
CA CYS A 60 12.00 -25.59 -21.59
C CYS A 60 12.74 -26.75 -22.30
N ALA A 61 12.93 -26.66 -23.61
CA ALA A 61 13.72 -27.64 -24.35
C ALA A 61 15.20 -27.64 -23.93
N CYS A 62 15.79 -26.47 -23.67
CA CYS A 62 17.16 -26.36 -23.14
C CYS A 62 17.29 -27.03 -21.76
N ILE A 63 16.33 -26.79 -20.86
CA ILE A 63 16.26 -27.43 -19.54
C ILE A 63 16.21 -28.95 -19.70
N ALA A 64 15.29 -29.46 -20.54
CA ALA A 64 15.08 -30.88 -20.79
C ALA A 64 16.32 -31.57 -21.38
N VAL A 65 16.98 -30.97 -22.36
CA VAL A 65 18.18 -31.54 -22.96
C VAL A 65 19.35 -31.57 -21.96
N ASN A 66 19.53 -30.49 -21.19
CA ASN A 66 20.60 -30.41 -20.20
C ASN A 66 20.42 -31.44 -19.07
N ILE A 67 19.20 -31.59 -18.54
CA ILE A 67 18.93 -32.56 -17.47
C ILE A 67 19.08 -34.01 -17.97
N ILE A 68 18.58 -34.32 -19.17
CA ILE A 68 18.76 -35.64 -19.79
C ILE A 68 20.25 -35.94 -19.97
N TYR A 69 21.03 -34.96 -20.42
CA TYR A 69 22.47 -35.12 -20.61
C TYR A 69 23.23 -35.31 -19.29
N LEU A 70 22.84 -34.60 -18.23
CA LEU A 70 23.37 -34.82 -16.87
C LEU A 70 23.09 -36.24 -16.39
N LEU A 71 21.87 -36.72 -16.59
CA LEU A 71 21.47 -38.07 -16.19
C LEU A 71 22.26 -39.12 -16.98
N ILE A 72 22.33 -39.02 -18.31
CA ILE A 72 23.16 -39.91 -19.14
C ILE A 72 24.61 -39.93 -18.64
N SER A 73 25.15 -38.76 -18.35
CA SER A 73 26.52 -38.62 -17.84
C SER A 73 26.71 -39.26 -16.48
N ALA A 74 25.75 -39.09 -15.56
CA ALA A 74 25.79 -39.63 -14.20
C ALA A 74 25.65 -41.16 -14.20
N PHE A 75 24.68 -41.71 -14.95
CA PHE A 75 24.41 -43.15 -15.01
C PHE A 75 25.47 -43.93 -15.77
N SER A 76 26.04 -43.34 -16.82
CA SER A 76 27.01 -44.02 -17.68
C SER A 76 28.45 -43.93 -17.15
N GLY A 77 28.72 -43.02 -16.20
CA GLY A 77 30.05 -42.86 -15.59
C GLY A 77 31.17 -42.74 -16.64
N ASN A 78 32.26 -43.47 -16.42
CA ASN A 78 33.41 -43.53 -17.34
C ASN A 78 33.10 -44.21 -18.69
N LYS A 79 31.94 -44.86 -18.84
CA LYS A 79 31.53 -45.55 -20.07
C LYS A 79 30.73 -44.66 -21.03
N LYS A 80 30.45 -43.40 -20.68
CA LYS A 80 29.67 -42.46 -21.50
C LYS A 80 30.18 -42.39 -22.94
N ASP A 81 31.49 -42.26 -23.13
CA ASP A 81 32.11 -42.11 -24.46
C ASP A 81 32.08 -43.40 -25.29
N SER A 82 31.69 -44.53 -24.69
CA SER A 82 31.50 -45.82 -25.36
C SER A 82 30.06 -46.12 -25.77
N LEU A 83 29.10 -45.24 -25.43
CA LEU A 83 27.70 -45.40 -25.81
C LEU A 83 27.49 -45.22 -27.33
N SER A 84 26.69 -46.09 -27.93
CA SER A 84 26.24 -45.92 -29.31
C SER A 84 25.46 -44.61 -29.46
N GLY A 85 25.79 -43.81 -30.48
CA GLY A 85 25.12 -42.52 -30.73
C GLY A 85 25.58 -41.34 -29.87
N ILE A 86 26.54 -41.50 -28.95
CA ILE A 86 26.97 -40.41 -28.05
C ILE A 86 27.50 -39.17 -28.78
N LYS A 87 28.08 -39.33 -29.98
CA LYS A 87 28.54 -38.19 -30.80
C LYS A 87 27.38 -37.28 -31.21
N THR A 88 26.24 -37.86 -31.58
CA THR A 88 25.02 -37.12 -31.93
C THR A 88 24.42 -36.45 -30.70
N VAL A 89 24.36 -37.18 -29.57
CA VAL A 89 23.87 -36.65 -28.30
C VAL A 89 24.73 -35.47 -27.81
N ASN A 90 26.06 -35.56 -27.94
CA ASN A 90 26.99 -34.46 -27.62
C ASN A 90 26.78 -33.23 -28.50
N ALA A 91 26.48 -33.43 -29.80
CA ALA A 91 26.20 -32.32 -30.70
C ALA A 91 24.88 -31.62 -30.35
N ILE A 92 23.82 -32.38 -30.09
CA ILE A 92 22.52 -31.85 -29.65
C ILE A 92 22.67 -31.09 -28.34
N HIS A 93 23.29 -31.71 -27.33
CA HIS A 93 23.52 -31.06 -26.04
C HIS A 93 24.32 -29.76 -26.18
N ALA A 94 25.38 -29.74 -26.99
CA ALA A 94 26.18 -28.53 -27.17
C ALA A 94 25.36 -27.36 -27.75
N ILE A 95 24.42 -27.64 -28.67
CA ILE A 95 23.53 -26.62 -29.23
C ILE A 95 22.60 -26.07 -28.13
N PHE A 96 21.90 -26.93 -27.41
CA PHE A 96 20.95 -26.52 -26.37
C PHE A 96 21.63 -25.87 -25.16
N ALA A 97 22.86 -26.28 -24.83
CA ALA A 97 23.61 -25.68 -23.74
C ALA A 97 24.02 -24.22 -24.05
N VAL A 98 24.40 -23.97 -25.31
CA VAL A 98 24.67 -22.60 -25.80
C VAL A 98 23.38 -21.79 -25.87
N LEU A 99 22.29 -22.35 -26.42
CA LEU A 99 21.00 -21.67 -26.51
C LEU A 99 20.46 -21.27 -25.13
N GLY A 100 20.52 -22.17 -24.14
CA GLY A 100 20.10 -21.87 -22.78
C GLY A 100 20.92 -20.76 -22.11
N THR A 101 22.23 -20.71 -22.40
CA THR A 101 23.12 -19.65 -21.91
C THR A 101 22.77 -18.30 -22.55
N VAL A 102 22.50 -18.27 -23.86
CA VAL A 102 22.06 -17.06 -24.56
C VAL A 102 20.72 -16.58 -24.03
N ALA A 103 19.76 -17.50 -23.84
CA ALA A 103 18.45 -17.18 -23.29
C ALA A 103 18.53 -16.59 -21.87
N PHE A 104 19.45 -17.08 -21.04
CA PHE A 104 19.71 -16.52 -19.71
C PHE A 104 20.13 -15.05 -19.78
N PHE A 105 21.14 -14.71 -20.58
CA PHE A 105 21.59 -13.32 -20.69
C PHE A 105 20.53 -12.41 -21.29
N TYR A 106 19.79 -12.90 -22.28
CA TYR A 106 18.68 -12.15 -22.86
C TYR A 106 17.59 -11.86 -21.82
N THR A 107 17.10 -12.89 -21.12
CA THR A 107 16.04 -12.74 -20.11
C THR A 107 16.50 -11.96 -18.87
N ALA A 108 17.79 -12.02 -18.52
CA ALA A 108 18.36 -11.16 -17.48
C ALA A 108 18.38 -9.68 -17.91
N ALA A 109 18.71 -9.40 -19.18
CA ALA A 109 18.62 -8.05 -19.72
C ALA A 109 17.19 -7.50 -19.67
N LEU A 110 16.18 -8.35 -19.93
CA LEU A 110 14.77 -7.97 -19.80
C LEU A 110 14.37 -7.70 -18.34
N LEU A 111 14.73 -8.61 -17.44
CA LEU A 111 14.35 -8.53 -16.02
C LEU A 111 14.98 -7.33 -15.32
N PHE A 112 16.20 -6.96 -15.71
CA PHE A 112 16.93 -5.85 -15.08
C PHE A 112 16.99 -4.60 -15.97
N GLU A 113 16.20 -4.55 -17.04
CA GLU A 113 16.09 -3.42 -17.98
C GLU A 113 17.46 -2.90 -18.44
N LEU A 114 18.40 -3.82 -18.71
CA LEU A 114 19.79 -3.48 -19.03
C LEU A 114 19.92 -2.72 -20.36
N ASP A 115 18.90 -2.77 -21.19
CA ASP A 115 18.75 -1.99 -22.42
C ASP A 115 18.56 -0.48 -22.17
N HIS A 116 18.11 -0.10 -20.97
CA HIS A 116 17.94 1.28 -20.54
C HIS A 116 19.10 1.78 -19.65
N GLY A 117 20.13 0.96 -19.46
CA GLY A 117 21.28 1.22 -18.58
C GLY A 117 21.16 0.57 -17.20
N ILE A 118 22.27 0.51 -16.46
CA ILE A 118 22.30 -0.11 -15.13
C ILE A 118 21.82 0.92 -14.09
N SER A 119 20.66 0.66 -13.47
CA SER A 119 20.11 1.48 -12.38
C SER A 119 19.75 0.64 -11.14
N SER A 120 19.83 1.26 -9.97
CA SER A 120 19.41 0.63 -8.70
C SER A 120 17.91 0.33 -8.68
N ALA A 121 17.09 1.18 -9.31
CA ALA A 121 15.64 1.00 -9.41
C ALA A 121 15.28 -0.22 -10.26
N ALA A 122 15.87 -0.37 -11.45
CA ALA A 122 15.66 -1.54 -12.31
C ALA A 122 16.16 -2.83 -11.63
N PHE A 123 17.26 -2.74 -10.89
CA PHE A 123 17.77 -3.86 -10.12
C PHE A 123 16.81 -4.26 -8.99
N ALA A 124 16.31 -3.30 -8.21
CA ALA A 124 15.34 -3.54 -7.14
C ALA A 124 14.03 -4.14 -7.67
N LYS A 125 13.51 -3.61 -8.78
CA LYS A 125 12.34 -4.14 -9.50
C LYS A 125 12.55 -5.59 -9.94
N GLY A 126 13.69 -5.88 -10.58
CA GLY A 126 14.05 -7.21 -11.04
C GLY A 126 14.20 -8.22 -9.90
N ILE A 127 14.85 -7.83 -8.79
CA ILE A 127 15.00 -8.66 -7.58
C ILE A 127 13.64 -8.89 -6.91
N GLY A 128 12.81 -7.86 -6.78
CA GLY A 128 11.47 -7.96 -6.22
C GLY A 128 10.62 -8.98 -6.98
N ALA A 129 10.65 -8.94 -8.31
CA ALA A 129 9.87 -9.82 -9.19
C ALA A 129 10.25 -11.31 -9.14
N ILE A 130 11.43 -11.64 -8.62
CA ILE A 130 11.90 -13.03 -8.46
C ILE A 130 12.00 -13.48 -7.00
N SER A 131 11.70 -12.60 -6.04
CA SER A 131 11.95 -12.83 -4.61
C SER A 131 11.18 -14.05 -4.06
N ASP A 132 9.91 -14.17 -4.43
CA ASP A 132 9.01 -15.31 -4.17
C ASP A 132 9.47 -16.61 -4.87
N LYS A 133 10.27 -16.48 -5.93
CA LYS A 133 10.75 -17.60 -6.75
C LYS A 133 12.15 -18.09 -6.41
N LEU A 134 12.88 -17.39 -5.53
CA LEU A 134 14.25 -17.75 -5.15
C LEU A 134 14.35 -19.16 -4.55
N ILE A 135 13.33 -19.60 -3.81
CA ILE A 135 13.29 -20.94 -3.23
C ILE A 135 13.22 -22.03 -4.31
N PHE A 136 12.44 -21.82 -5.38
CA PHE A 136 12.34 -22.76 -6.49
C PHE A 136 13.64 -22.83 -7.30
N LEU A 137 14.32 -21.68 -7.47
CA LEU A 137 15.65 -21.63 -8.08
C LEU A 137 16.68 -22.41 -7.24
N ALA A 138 16.69 -22.22 -5.92
CA ALA A 138 17.58 -22.92 -5.01
C ALA A 138 17.33 -24.44 -5.01
N LEU A 139 16.06 -24.87 -4.97
CA LEU A 139 15.69 -26.28 -5.04
C LEU A 139 16.09 -26.92 -6.38
N THR A 140 15.89 -26.20 -7.49
CA THR A 140 16.20 -26.72 -8.82
C THR A 140 17.71 -26.82 -9.06
N ALA A 141 18.49 -25.84 -8.60
CA ALA A 141 19.95 -25.91 -8.57
C ALA A 141 20.43 -27.07 -7.67
N GLY A 142 19.83 -27.22 -6.48
CA GLY A 142 20.06 -28.35 -5.57
C GLY A 142 19.88 -29.72 -6.24
N PHE A 143 18.77 -29.90 -6.97
CA PHE A 143 18.47 -31.13 -7.71
C PHE A 143 19.54 -31.46 -8.76
N GLY A 144 20.02 -30.44 -9.50
CA GLY A 144 21.03 -30.62 -10.54
C GLY A 144 22.43 -30.96 -10.03
N LEU A 145 22.77 -30.65 -8.77
CA LEU A 145 24.08 -30.96 -8.17
C LEU A 145 24.29 -32.46 -7.99
N VAL A 146 23.22 -33.21 -7.72
CA VAL A 146 23.30 -34.64 -7.42
C VAL A 146 23.91 -35.49 -8.55
N PRO A 147 23.49 -35.33 -9.82
CA PRO A 147 24.15 -35.96 -10.99
C PRO A 147 25.63 -35.60 -11.18
N VAL A 148 26.07 -34.43 -10.71
CA VAL A 148 27.44 -33.94 -10.90
C VAL A 148 28.44 -34.71 -10.04
N PHE A 149 28.10 -34.92 -8.75
CA PHE A 149 29.01 -35.50 -7.75
C PHE A 149 28.89 -37.02 -7.57
N CYS A 150 27.91 -37.67 -8.21
CA CYS A 150 27.75 -39.12 -8.12
C CYS A 150 28.65 -39.88 -9.13
N GLY A 151 29.56 -40.69 -8.60
CA GLY A 151 30.51 -41.51 -9.37
C GLY A 151 29.97 -42.88 -9.83
N SER A 152 28.77 -43.28 -9.41
CA SER A 152 28.15 -44.56 -9.83
C SER A 152 26.63 -44.45 -9.99
N GLY A 153 26.08 -45.17 -10.98
CA GLY A 153 24.65 -45.11 -11.32
C GLY A 153 23.70 -45.50 -10.18
N LYS A 154 24.10 -46.45 -9.32
CA LYS A 154 23.29 -46.82 -8.12
C LYS A 154 23.22 -45.70 -7.08
N LYS A 155 24.33 -44.96 -6.86
CA LYS A 155 24.35 -43.81 -5.95
C LYS A 155 23.63 -42.59 -6.55
N ALA A 156 23.73 -42.41 -7.87
CA ALA A 156 22.97 -41.38 -8.59
C ALA A 156 21.45 -41.59 -8.46
N LEU A 157 20.96 -42.83 -8.62
CA LEU A 157 19.54 -43.15 -8.48
C LEU A 157 19.01 -42.85 -7.06
N ALA A 158 19.72 -43.33 -6.03
CA ALA A 158 19.32 -43.10 -4.63
C ALA A 158 19.29 -41.61 -4.28
N ALA A 159 20.30 -40.84 -4.72
CA ALA A 159 20.38 -39.42 -4.42
C ALA A 159 19.33 -38.58 -5.21
N VAL A 160 18.97 -38.99 -6.44
CA VAL A 160 17.85 -38.37 -7.18
C VAL A 160 16.54 -38.60 -6.44
N ILE A 161 16.26 -39.84 -5.99
CA ILE A 161 15.04 -40.16 -5.23
C ILE A 161 14.97 -39.35 -3.93
N SER A 162 16.07 -39.25 -3.16
CA SER A 162 16.11 -38.43 -1.95
C SER A 162 15.89 -36.94 -2.23
N SER A 163 16.41 -36.42 -3.34
CA SER A 163 16.25 -35.01 -3.70
C SER A 163 14.81 -34.69 -4.12
N VAL A 164 14.15 -35.58 -4.85
CA VAL A 164 12.71 -35.45 -5.16
C VAL A 164 11.89 -35.43 -3.88
N LEU A 165 12.18 -36.32 -2.93
CA LEU A 165 11.47 -36.38 -1.64
C LEU A 165 11.69 -35.12 -0.81
N ILE A 166 12.93 -34.60 -0.72
CA ILE A 166 13.24 -33.35 -0.01
C ILE A 166 12.56 -32.16 -0.69
N CYS A 167 12.59 -32.07 -2.02
CA CYS A 167 11.88 -31.02 -2.74
C CYS A 167 10.38 -31.11 -2.53
N ALA A 168 9.78 -32.30 -2.57
CA ALA A 168 8.36 -32.50 -2.31
C ALA A 168 7.96 -32.11 -0.88
N VAL A 169 8.81 -32.37 0.12
CA VAL A 169 8.61 -31.94 1.51
C VAL A 169 8.75 -30.44 1.66
N ILE A 170 9.75 -29.81 1.03
CA ILE A 170 9.93 -28.35 1.11
C ILE A 170 8.80 -27.65 0.37
N ILE A 171 8.41 -28.12 -0.82
CA ILE A 171 7.27 -27.59 -1.59
C ILE A 171 5.97 -27.76 -0.79
N SER A 172 5.74 -28.92 -0.17
CA SER A 172 4.56 -29.11 0.65
C SER A 172 4.57 -28.21 1.88
N MET A 173 5.72 -28.00 2.54
CA MET A 173 5.86 -27.05 3.64
C MET A 173 5.64 -25.60 3.19
N THR A 174 6.09 -25.19 1.99
CA THR A 174 5.83 -23.85 1.46
C THR A 174 4.38 -23.64 1.00
N MET A 175 3.73 -24.69 0.49
CA MET A 175 2.29 -24.64 0.18
C MET A 175 1.47 -24.60 1.49
N PHE A 176 1.94 -25.27 2.54
CA PHE A 176 1.40 -25.16 3.90
C PHE A 176 1.66 -23.78 4.53
N THR A 177 2.75 -23.08 4.18
CA THR A 177 2.94 -21.68 4.60
C THR A 177 1.98 -20.74 3.87
N GLY A 178 1.61 -21.00 2.60
CA GLY A 178 0.54 -20.25 1.91
C GLY A 178 -0.86 -20.49 2.54
N VAL A 179 -1.13 -21.68 3.08
CA VAL A 179 -2.32 -21.93 3.91
C VAL A 179 -2.21 -21.23 5.28
N ARG A 180 -0.99 -21.08 5.79
CA ARG A 180 -0.71 -20.26 6.99
C ARG A 180 -0.83 -18.77 6.73
N GLU A 181 -0.60 -18.29 5.50
CA GLU A 181 -0.81 -16.88 5.10
C GLU A 181 -2.28 -16.47 5.23
N ALA A 182 -3.21 -17.36 4.85
CA ALA A 182 -4.64 -17.15 5.11
C ALA A 182 -4.96 -17.06 6.63
N SER A 183 -4.22 -17.79 7.48
CA SER A 183 -4.31 -17.64 8.94
C SER A 183 -3.50 -16.46 9.51
N SER A 184 -2.54 -15.92 8.77
CA SER A 184 -1.67 -14.81 9.18
C SER A 184 -2.18 -13.44 8.74
N GLN A 185 -3.18 -13.36 7.85
CA GLN A 185 -3.82 -12.08 7.50
C GLN A 185 -4.44 -11.39 8.71
N LYS A 186 -4.92 -12.12 9.74
CA LYS A 186 -5.39 -11.47 10.97
C LYS A 186 -4.27 -10.80 11.79
N ASP A 187 -3.02 -11.19 11.57
CA ASP A 187 -1.83 -10.61 12.22
C ASP A 187 -1.13 -9.56 11.35
N SER A 188 -1.60 -9.26 10.13
CA SER A 188 -0.96 -8.27 9.24
C SER A 188 -1.43 -6.83 9.46
N PHE A 189 -2.54 -6.62 10.16
CA PHE A 189 -3.10 -5.30 10.48
C PHE A 189 -3.57 -5.19 11.94
N VAL A 190 -3.68 -3.95 12.45
CA VAL A 190 -4.29 -3.71 13.77
C VAL A 190 -5.81 -3.88 13.65
N GLN A 191 -6.35 -4.90 14.32
CA GLN A 191 -7.77 -5.22 14.23
C GLN A 191 -8.65 -4.14 14.87
N PRO A 192 -9.72 -3.67 14.18
CA PRO A 192 -10.76 -2.85 14.78
C PRO A 192 -11.43 -3.59 15.96
N LYS A 193 -11.79 -2.85 17.00
CA LYS A 193 -12.47 -3.36 18.20
C LYS A 193 -13.93 -2.90 18.18
N PHE A 194 -14.83 -3.85 18.01
CA PHE A 194 -16.27 -3.62 18.04
C PHE A 194 -16.83 -3.85 19.44
N THR A 195 -17.85 -3.07 19.80
CA THR A 195 -18.56 -3.19 21.08
C THR A 195 -19.97 -3.78 20.92
N SER A 196 -20.53 -3.64 19.73
CA SER A 196 -21.81 -4.25 19.34
C SER A 196 -21.62 -5.68 18.86
N GLN A 197 -22.70 -6.47 18.93
CA GLN A 197 -22.72 -7.83 18.39
C GLN A 197 -22.79 -7.82 16.87
N ASN A 198 -22.21 -8.85 16.25
CA ASN A 198 -22.30 -9.04 14.81
C ASN A 198 -23.74 -9.39 14.42
N SER A 199 -24.44 -8.47 13.76
CA SER A 199 -25.83 -8.66 13.31
C SER A 199 -25.97 -9.69 12.19
N ALA A 200 -24.87 -10.09 11.55
CA ALA A 200 -24.84 -11.19 10.57
C ALA A 200 -24.76 -12.58 11.23
N GLU A 201 -24.56 -12.68 12.55
CA GLU A 201 -24.54 -13.96 13.25
C GLU A 201 -25.92 -14.63 13.20
N GLY A 202 -25.95 -15.90 12.76
CA GLY A 202 -27.20 -16.64 12.54
C GLY A 202 -28.03 -16.19 11.33
N ALA A 203 -27.50 -15.27 10.51
CA ALA A 203 -28.12 -14.92 9.23
C ALA A 203 -28.06 -16.10 8.25
N LYS A 204 -28.86 -16.03 7.19
CA LYS A 204 -28.91 -17.03 6.12
C LYS A 204 -28.82 -16.37 4.76
N VAL A 205 -28.05 -16.96 3.86
CA VAL A 205 -28.10 -16.61 2.44
C VAL A 205 -29.43 -17.13 1.88
N VAL A 206 -30.17 -16.24 1.24
CA VAL A 206 -31.48 -16.55 0.62
C VAL A 206 -31.45 -16.44 -0.89
N PHE A 207 -30.40 -15.82 -1.44
CA PHE A 207 -30.15 -15.73 -2.87
C PHE A 207 -28.68 -15.46 -3.12
N GLU A 208 -28.14 -16.02 -4.20
CA GLU A 208 -26.87 -15.59 -4.80
C GLU A 208 -26.95 -15.67 -6.32
N THR A 209 -26.22 -14.79 -7.00
CA THR A 209 -26.01 -14.90 -8.44
C THR A 209 -24.98 -15.97 -8.73
N LEU A 210 -25.32 -16.92 -9.60
CA LEU A 210 -24.41 -17.96 -10.06
C LEU A 210 -24.08 -17.78 -11.53
N LYS A 211 -22.82 -18.07 -11.88
CA LYS A 211 -22.42 -18.32 -13.27
C LYS A 211 -22.93 -19.69 -13.69
N GLU A 212 -23.22 -19.85 -14.98
CA GLU A 212 -23.71 -21.12 -15.53
C GLU A 212 -22.75 -22.27 -15.19
N GLY A 213 -23.29 -23.31 -14.53
CA GLY A 213 -22.54 -24.52 -14.14
C GLY A 213 -21.85 -24.47 -12.79
N GLU A 214 -21.87 -23.34 -12.08
CA GLU A 214 -21.29 -23.19 -10.73
C GLU A 214 -22.31 -23.55 -9.63
N GLU A 215 -21.80 -24.01 -8.49
CA GLU A 215 -22.60 -24.31 -7.31
C GLU A 215 -22.67 -23.12 -6.34
N ALA A 216 -23.76 -23.08 -5.58
CA ALA A 216 -23.99 -22.12 -4.51
C ALA A 216 -22.96 -22.25 -3.39
N ASP A 217 -22.18 -21.18 -3.13
CA ASP A 217 -21.18 -21.14 -2.07
C ASP A 217 -21.21 -19.86 -1.22
N ALA A 218 -22.12 -18.92 -1.50
CA ALA A 218 -22.20 -17.66 -0.79
C ALA A 218 -22.47 -17.78 0.71
N ALA A 219 -23.02 -18.92 1.18
CA ALA A 219 -23.19 -19.19 2.60
C ALA A 219 -21.86 -19.12 3.39
N ASN A 220 -20.73 -19.34 2.73
CA ASN A 220 -19.40 -19.26 3.33
C ASN A 220 -19.07 -17.85 3.87
N ILE A 221 -19.66 -16.77 3.34
CA ILE A 221 -19.41 -15.40 3.81
C ILE A 221 -19.89 -15.14 5.25
N LEU A 222 -20.78 -16.00 5.76
CA LEU A 222 -21.35 -15.92 7.10
C LEU A 222 -20.66 -16.89 8.09
N ASP A 223 -19.74 -17.72 7.61
CA ASP A 223 -18.95 -18.64 8.43
C ASP A 223 -17.61 -17.98 8.80
N ASP A 224 -17.09 -18.28 9.98
CA ASP A 224 -15.77 -17.84 10.44
C ASP A 224 -14.65 -18.83 10.02
N SER A 225 -14.95 -19.75 9.10
CA SER A 225 -13.98 -20.69 8.51
C SER A 225 -13.11 -20.03 7.44
N ASN A 226 -12.22 -20.82 6.81
CA ASN A 226 -11.38 -20.36 5.70
C ASN A 226 -12.07 -20.49 4.32
N SER A 227 -13.33 -20.92 4.29
CA SER A 227 -14.11 -20.98 3.06
C SER A 227 -14.52 -19.57 2.62
N CYS A 228 -14.73 -19.37 1.32
CA CYS A 228 -15.09 -18.07 0.75
C CYS A 228 -16.35 -18.18 -0.10
N TRP A 229 -17.07 -17.08 -0.26
CA TRP A 229 -17.98 -16.89 -1.38
C TRP A 229 -17.16 -16.59 -2.64
N THR A 230 -17.41 -17.34 -3.71
CA THR A 230 -16.73 -17.18 -4.99
C THR A 230 -17.55 -16.27 -5.90
N ALA A 231 -17.46 -14.95 -5.69
CA ALA A 231 -18.17 -13.99 -6.51
C ALA A 231 -17.58 -13.93 -7.93
N GLN A 232 -18.44 -14.01 -8.95
CA GLN A 232 -18.03 -14.09 -10.35
C GLN A 232 -18.82 -13.12 -11.23
N SER A 233 -18.15 -12.53 -12.22
CA SER A 233 -18.78 -11.70 -13.24
C SER A 233 -19.86 -12.53 -13.96
N PRO A 234 -21.15 -12.17 -13.86
CA PRO A 234 -22.22 -12.98 -14.42
C PRO A 234 -22.18 -12.94 -15.95
N HIS A 235 -22.28 -14.12 -16.58
CA HIS A 235 -22.31 -14.25 -18.03
C HIS A 235 -23.70 -13.92 -18.61
N GLY A 236 -24.22 -12.70 -18.40
CA GLY A 236 -25.44 -12.20 -19.06
C GLY A 236 -26.75 -13.01 -18.86
N SER A 237 -26.73 -14.06 -18.04
CA SER A 237 -27.83 -14.94 -17.72
C SER A 237 -27.68 -15.34 -16.25
N PRO A 238 -28.36 -14.66 -15.32
CA PRO A 238 -28.34 -15.05 -13.92
C PRO A 238 -29.15 -16.34 -13.72
N ALA A 239 -29.11 -16.90 -12.51
CA ALA A 239 -29.92 -18.05 -12.11
C ALA A 239 -31.39 -17.91 -12.56
N GLU A 240 -32.07 -19.05 -12.81
CA GLU A 240 -33.44 -19.08 -13.35
C GLU A 240 -34.36 -18.06 -12.66
N GLY A 241 -34.93 -17.14 -13.44
CA GLY A 241 -35.94 -16.17 -12.98
C GLY A 241 -35.42 -14.76 -12.65
N VAL A 242 -34.13 -14.47 -12.81
CA VAL A 242 -33.56 -13.13 -12.61
C VAL A 242 -33.28 -12.46 -13.97
N GLY A 243 -33.59 -11.17 -14.10
CA GLY A 243 -33.28 -10.38 -15.30
C GLY A 243 -31.77 -10.16 -15.45
N ASN A 244 -31.30 -9.86 -16.67
CA ASN A 244 -29.87 -9.66 -16.97
C ASN A 244 -29.22 -8.66 -15.97
N THR A 245 -28.36 -9.16 -15.07
CA THR A 245 -27.62 -8.33 -14.10
C THR A 245 -26.16 -8.24 -14.52
N ILE A 246 -25.57 -7.06 -14.36
CA ILE A 246 -24.13 -6.82 -14.58
C ILE A 246 -23.29 -7.06 -13.31
N SER A 247 -23.95 -7.30 -12.18
CA SER A 247 -23.33 -7.47 -10.86
C SER A 247 -23.44 -8.90 -10.36
N SER A 248 -22.40 -9.37 -9.68
CA SER A 248 -22.45 -10.58 -8.86
C SER A 248 -22.91 -10.20 -7.45
N TYR A 249 -23.97 -10.79 -6.91
CA TYR A 249 -24.47 -10.40 -5.58
C TYR A 249 -25.03 -11.57 -4.77
N VAL A 250 -24.98 -11.39 -3.46
CA VAL A 250 -25.61 -12.25 -2.46
C VAL A 250 -26.65 -11.46 -1.68
N GLU A 251 -27.81 -12.05 -1.42
CA GLU A 251 -28.82 -11.52 -0.50
C GLU A 251 -28.87 -12.36 0.77
N ILE A 252 -28.79 -11.67 1.90
CA ILE A 252 -28.69 -12.25 3.23
C ILE A 252 -29.91 -11.80 4.04
N GLU A 253 -30.64 -12.75 4.60
CA GLU A 253 -31.68 -12.50 5.59
C GLU A 253 -31.07 -12.62 6.98
N LEU A 254 -31.13 -11.53 7.75
CA LEU A 254 -30.63 -11.48 9.12
C LEU A 254 -31.53 -12.31 10.04
N ALA A 255 -30.98 -12.82 11.15
CA ALA A 255 -31.74 -13.61 12.12
C ALA A 255 -32.93 -12.84 12.72
N GLN A 256 -32.82 -11.52 12.77
CA GLN A 256 -33.86 -10.58 13.18
C GLN A 256 -33.65 -9.24 12.49
N GLU A 257 -34.67 -8.37 12.53
CA GLU A 257 -34.49 -6.97 12.14
C GLU A 257 -33.46 -6.29 13.05
N SER A 258 -32.45 -5.66 12.45
CA SER A 258 -31.32 -5.06 13.15
C SER A 258 -31.01 -3.69 12.56
N THR A 259 -30.65 -2.75 13.43
CA THR A 259 -29.99 -1.51 13.02
C THR A 259 -28.50 -1.80 12.81
N ILE A 260 -27.89 -1.25 11.77
CA ILE A 260 -26.46 -1.38 11.46
C ILE A 260 -25.91 -0.03 10.97
N ASN A 261 -24.65 0.28 11.26
CA ASN A 261 -23.94 1.49 10.78
C ASN A 261 -22.48 1.22 10.38
N THR A 262 -22.01 -0.01 10.52
CA THR A 262 -20.65 -0.41 10.17
C THR A 262 -20.66 -1.79 9.55
N ALA A 263 -19.84 -1.99 8.52
CA ALA A 263 -19.56 -3.32 7.98
C ALA A 263 -18.05 -3.57 7.94
N LEU A 264 -17.66 -4.83 8.13
CA LEU A 264 -16.31 -5.32 7.93
C LEU A 264 -16.37 -6.40 6.86
N ILE A 265 -15.73 -6.17 5.73
CA ILE A 265 -15.72 -7.09 4.59
C ILE A 265 -14.29 -7.52 4.32
N GLU A 266 -14.06 -8.80 4.11
CA GLU A 266 -12.72 -9.34 3.88
C GLU A 266 -12.69 -10.06 2.53
N GLU A 267 -11.70 -9.75 1.71
CA GLU A 267 -11.41 -10.44 0.46
C GLU A 267 -10.05 -11.14 0.56
N ILE A 268 -9.94 -12.33 -0.02
CA ILE A 268 -8.65 -12.98 -0.26
C ILE A 268 -8.18 -12.56 -1.66
N GLY A 269 -7.16 -11.71 -1.70
CA GLY A 269 -6.63 -11.12 -2.93
C GLY A 269 -7.12 -9.69 -3.13
N ASN A 270 -7.20 -9.27 -4.39
CA ASN A 270 -7.54 -7.89 -4.77
C ASN A 270 -8.26 -7.89 -6.14
N GLN A 271 -9.28 -8.72 -6.28
CA GLN A 271 -10.09 -8.86 -7.49
C GLN A 271 -11.27 -7.89 -7.55
N VAL A 272 -11.84 -7.50 -6.40
CA VAL A 272 -12.93 -6.52 -6.38
C VAL A 272 -12.41 -5.13 -6.76
N GLN A 273 -13.05 -4.51 -7.75
CA GLN A 273 -12.75 -3.16 -8.25
C GLN A 273 -13.94 -2.19 -8.13
N TYR A 274 -15.12 -2.69 -7.75
CA TYR A 274 -16.24 -1.90 -7.25
C TYR A 274 -17.25 -2.80 -6.55
N PHE A 275 -17.76 -2.37 -5.40
CA PHE A 275 -18.81 -3.07 -4.67
C PHE A 275 -19.80 -2.10 -4.01
N ARG A 276 -20.99 -2.62 -3.72
CA ARG A 276 -22.06 -1.94 -2.99
C ARG A 276 -22.61 -2.80 -1.88
N LEU A 277 -22.88 -2.19 -0.74
CA LEU A 277 -23.70 -2.73 0.32
C LEU A 277 -25.07 -2.06 0.28
N GLN A 278 -26.13 -2.87 0.28
CA GLN A 278 -27.50 -2.39 0.19
C GLN A 278 -28.35 -2.99 1.32
N ALA A 279 -29.26 -2.19 1.85
CA ALA A 279 -30.25 -2.60 2.84
C ALA A 279 -31.65 -2.56 2.23
N LEU A 280 -32.49 -3.55 2.55
CA LEU A 280 -33.89 -3.53 2.16
C LEU A 280 -34.68 -2.68 3.16
N VAL A 281 -35.22 -1.55 2.71
CA VAL A 281 -35.97 -0.60 3.54
C VAL A 281 -37.26 -0.26 2.82
N ASP A 282 -38.40 -0.43 3.48
CA ASP A 282 -39.73 -0.19 2.92
C ASP A 282 -40.00 -0.99 1.61
N GLY A 283 -39.40 -2.17 1.48
CA GLY A 283 -39.52 -3.02 0.29
C GLY A 283 -38.61 -2.63 -0.88
N GLU A 284 -37.77 -1.60 -0.72
CA GLU A 284 -36.82 -1.13 -1.74
C GLU A 284 -35.36 -1.33 -1.31
N TRP A 285 -34.51 -1.74 -2.24
CA TRP A 285 -33.07 -1.86 -1.99
C TRP A 285 -32.41 -0.49 -2.04
N LYS A 286 -31.91 -0.02 -0.89
CA LYS A 286 -31.19 1.25 -0.77
C LYS A 286 -29.70 0.98 -0.62
N THR A 287 -28.87 1.59 -1.46
CA THR A 287 -27.42 1.56 -1.28
C THR A 287 -27.07 2.36 -0.03
N VAL A 288 -26.43 1.71 0.94
CA VAL A 288 -26.00 2.33 2.20
C VAL A 288 -24.50 2.59 2.20
N TYR A 289 -23.75 1.87 1.37
CA TYR A 289 -22.32 2.07 1.20
C TYR A 289 -21.86 1.58 -0.17
N GLN A 290 -20.85 2.21 -0.75
CA GLN A 290 -20.19 1.76 -1.98
C GLN A 290 -18.72 2.22 -2.05
N SER A 291 -17.84 1.41 -2.64
CA SER A 291 -16.44 1.78 -2.88
C SER A 291 -15.79 0.84 -3.91
N GLU A 292 -14.61 1.22 -4.40
CA GLU A 292 -13.85 0.49 -5.42
C GLU A 292 -13.17 -0.77 -4.89
N LYS A 293 -12.84 -0.85 -3.60
CA LYS A 293 -11.90 -1.89 -3.13
C LYS A 293 -12.27 -2.48 -1.78
N ILE A 294 -12.22 -3.81 -1.71
CA ILE A 294 -12.27 -4.57 -0.46
C ILE A 294 -10.86 -4.88 0.03
N GLN A 295 -10.03 -5.57 -0.78
CA GLN A 295 -8.68 -5.99 -0.37
C GLN A 295 -8.73 -6.89 0.88
N ASP A 296 -7.63 -7.05 1.59
CA ASP A 296 -7.55 -7.93 2.75
C ASP A 296 -8.62 -7.63 3.83
N MET A 297 -8.97 -6.34 4.00
CA MET A 297 -10.02 -5.89 4.88
C MET A 297 -10.54 -4.51 4.45
N ARG A 298 -11.88 -4.36 4.45
CA ARG A 298 -12.55 -3.09 4.26
C ARG A 298 -13.53 -2.83 5.40
N LEU A 299 -13.15 -1.88 6.24
CA LEU A 299 -14.07 -1.25 7.18
C LEU A 299 -14.91 -0.21 6.43
N CYS A 300 -16.23 -0.38 6.47
CA CYS A 300 -17.20 0.50 5.83
C CYS A 300 -17.98 1.27 6.91
N SER A 301 -17.87 2.60 6.90
CA SER A 301 -18.62 3.50 7.79
C SER A 301 -19.79 4.14 7.06
N PHE A 302 -21.01 4.00 7.57
CA PHE A 302 -22.21 4.55 6.94
C PHE A 302 -23.28 4.95 7.96
N ASP A 303 -24.27 5.72 7.52
CA ASP A 303 -25.37 6.15 8.38
C ASP A 303 -26.22 4.95 8.82
N ALA A 304 -26.70 5.00 10.07
CA ALA A 304 -27.44 3.89 10.64
C ALA A 304 -28.71 3.56 9.84
N VAL A 305 -28.87 2.29 9.48
CA VAL A 305 -30.04 1.76 8.75
C VAL A 305 -30.62 0.57 9.51
N THR A 306 -31.95 0.49 9.60
CA THR A 306 -32.64 -0.66 10.18
C THR A 306 -33.22 -1.54 9.07
N THR A 307 -32.89 -2.82 9.10
CA THR A 307 -33.32 -3.79 8.07
C THR A 307 -33.25 -5.22 8.59
N ASN A 308 -33.94 -6.13 7.90
CA ASN A 308 -33.80 -7.57 8.08
C ASN A 308 -33.13 -8.25 6.87
N ARG A 309 -32.83 -7.51 5.79
CA ARG A 309 -32.19 -8.06 4.58
C ARG A 309 -31.11 -7.14 4.02
N ILE A 310 -29.98 -7.74 3.70
CA ILE A 310 -28.80 -7.06 3.15
C ILE A 310 -28.45 -7.69 1.80
N ARG A 311 -27.89 -6.88 0.91
CA ARG A 311 -27.28 -7.34 -0.34
C ARG A 311 -25.87 -6.80 -0.45
N LEU A 312 -24.90 -7.69 -0.64
CA LEU A 312 -23.54 -7.34 -1.05
C LEU A 312 -23.41 -7.62 -2.55
N SER A 313 -23.10 -6.58 -3.32
CA SER A 313 -22.96 -6.64 -4.77
C SER A 313 -21.52 -6.30 -5.17
N ILE A 314 -20.90 -7.15 -5.96
CA ILE A 314 -19.64 -6.89 -6.68
C ILE A 314 -20.02 -6.45 -8.10
N ASP A 315 -19.80 -5.18 -8.41
CA ASP A 315 -20.21 -4.58 -9.68
C ASP A 315 -19.07 -4.53 -10.70
N LYS A 316 -17.82 -4.61 -10.23
CA LYS A 316 -16.64 -4.59 -11.10
C LYS A 316 -15.55 -5.49 -10.56
N PHE A 317 -15.00 -6.31 -11.44
CA PHE A 317 -13.86 -7.17 -11.19
C PHE A 317 -12.61 -6.60 -11.87
N ARG A 318 -11.43 -6.97 -11.36
CA ARG A 318 -10.15 -6.67 -12.01
C ARG A 318 -10.05 -7.41 -13.34
N ASP A 319 -10.42 -8.67 -13.33
CA ASP A 319 -10.52 -9.54 -14.50
C ASP A 319 -11.84 -10.29 -14.40
N ASP A 320 -12.76 -10.07 -15.36
CA ASP A 320 -14.07 -10.72 -15.38
C ASP A 320 -13.99 -12.26 -15.49
N ALA A 321 -12.85 -12.80 -15.92
CA ALA A 321 -12.62 -14.24 -15.98
C ALA A 321 -12.15 -14.84 -14.65
N VAL A 322 -11.75 -14.02 -13.67
CA VAL A 322 -11.21 -14.45 -12.38
C VAL A 322 -12.21 -14.16 -11.26
N PRO A 323 -12.64 -15.17 -10.48
CA PRO A 323 -13.51 -14.96 -9.35
C PRO A 323 -12.85 -14.12 -8.25
N ALA A 324 -13.64 -13.30 -7.56
CA ALA A 324 -13.27 -12.71 -6.28
C ALA A 324 -13.61 -13.70 -5.15
N SER A 325 -12.71 -13.82 -4.16
CA SER A 325 -12.89 -14.68 -2.99
C SER A 325 -13.25 -13.84 -1.79
N ILE A 326 -14.55 -13.70 -1.49
CA ILE A 326 -15.01 -12.92 -0.33
C ILE A 326 -15.04 -13.85 0.88
N ARG A 327 -14.17 -13.58 1.85
CA ARG A 327 -14.01 -14.39 3.06
C ARG A 327 -15.14 -14.17 4.03
N SER A 328 -15.46 -12.92 4.36
CA SER A 328 -16.46 -12.65 5.39
C SER A 328 -17.18 -11.32 5.20
N LEU A 329 -18.39 -11.23 5.75
CA LEU A 329 -19.18 -10.02 5.93
C LEU A 329 -19.67 -9.98 7.37
N LYS A 330 -19.24 -8.96 8.12
CA LYS A 330 -19.69 -8.71 9.48
C LYS A 330 -20.38 -7.36 9.55
N LEU A 331 -21.47 -7.28 10.31
CA LEU A 331 -22.33 -6.11 10.38
C LEU A 331 -22.49 -5.69 11.84
N TYR A 332 -22.29 -4.41 12.12
CA TYR A 332 -22.28 -3.88 13.48
C TYR A 332 -23.14 -2.62 13.58
N ASN A 333 -23.59 -2.36 14.82
CA ASN A 333 -24.26 -1.12 15.20
C ASN A 333 -23.44 -0.46 16.30
N GLU A 334 -22.32 0.14 15.88
CA GLU A 334 -21.38 0.72 16.81
C GLU A 334 -21.97 2.00 17.43
N PRO A 335 -22.11 2.05 18.76
CA PRO A 335 -22.63 3.23 19.42
C PRO A 335 -21.60 4.36 19.39
N GLN A 336 -22.10 5.58 19.57
CA GLN A 336 -21.25 6.71 19.91
C GLN A 336 -20.49 6.43 21.21
N ARG A 337 -19.23 6.85 21.26
CA ARG A 337 -18.34 6.74 22.41
C ARG A 337 -17.70 8.08 22.74
N ARG A 338 -17.18 8.20 23.95
CA ARG A 338 -16.26 9.31 24.27
C ARG A 338 -14.91 9.04 23.63
N ALA A 339 -14.34 10.07 23.02
CA ALA A 339 -13.06 10.01 22.32
C ALA A 339 -12.21 11.23 22.70
N ASP A 340 -12.12 11.52 24.00
CA ASP A 340 -11.52 12.76 24.54
C ASP A 340 -10.07 13.01 24.09
N ASN A 341 -9.35 11.95 23.72
CA ASN A 341 -7.96 12.01 23.26
C ASN A 341 -7.80 11.84 21.74
N PHE A 342 -8.90 11.65 20.99
CA PHE A 342 -8.87 11.51 19.54
C PHE A 342 -8.57 12.87 18.89
N GLU A 343 -7.68 12.89 17.91
CA GLU A 343 -7.23 14.12 17.26
C GLU A 343 -7.60 14.12 15.77
N VAL A 344 -8.10 15.25 15.29
CA VAL A 344 -8.11 15.58 13.86
C VAL A 344 -7.09 16.70 13.65
N ALA A 345 -5.93 16.34 13.10
CA ALA A 345 -4.87 17.28 12.78
C ALA A 345 -4.96 17.73 11.31
N ALA A 346 -4.63 18.98 11.01
CA ALA A 346 -4.61 19.48 9.64
C ALA A 346 -3.37 20.32 9.37
N TYR A 347 -2.63 19.97 8.31
CA TYR A 347 -1.55 20.80 7.78
C TYR A 347 -2.15 21.99 7.04
N GLN A 348 -1.87 23.20 7.52
CA GLN A 348 -2.34 24.47 6.99
C GLN A 348 -1.14 25.29 6.52
N ARG A 349 -1.08 25.55 5.22
CA ARG A 349 -0.14 26.52 4.65
C ARG A 349 -0.66 27.93 4.78
N LEU A 350 0.26 28.89 4.90
CA LEU A 350 -0.04 30.33 4.98
C LEU A 350 0.00 31.02 3.61
N ASP A 351 0.41 30.32 2.56
CA ASP A 351 0.57 30.82 1.19
C ASP A 351 -0.32 30.12 0.15
N GLY A 352 -1.08 29.08 0.55
CA GLY A 352 -2.15 28.49 -0.25
C GLY A 352 -3.48 29.15 0.05
N ASP A 353 -4.05 28.81 1.20
CA ASP A 353 -5.20 29.50 1.78
C ASP A 353 -4.70 30.63 2.70
N ILE A 354 -4.38 31.78 2.10
CA ILE A 354 -3.80 32.93 2.83
C ILE A 354 -4.82 33.50 3.84
N PRO A 355 -4.55 33.46 5.16
CA PRO A 355 -5.51 33.88 6.17
C PRO A 355 -6.03 35.32 6.02
N THR A 356 -5.17 36.29 5.75
CA THR A 356 -5.59 37.69 5.56
C THR A 356 -6.51 37.87 4.34
N GLU A 357 -6.31 37.09 3.27
CA GLU A 357 -7.19 37.10 2.10
C GLU A 357 -8.54 36.44 2.39
N ILE A 358 -8.56 35.38 3.20
CA ILE A 358 -9.80 34.75 3.68
C ILE A 358 -10.63 35.76 4.47
N LEU A 359 -10.02 36.51 5.39
CA LEU A 359 -10.71 37.57 6.14
C LEU A 359 -11.26 38.66 5.21
N ALA A 360 -10.50 39.04 4.17
CA ALA A 360 -10.91 40.06 3.20
C ALA A 360 -12.13 39.65 2.35
N LYS A 361 -12.43 38.35 2.21
CA LYS A 361 -13.62 37.84 1.51
C LYS A 361 -14.94 38.09 2.25
N GLY A 362 -14.88 38.59 3.49
CA GLY A 362 -16.04 39.03 4.25
C GLY A 362 -16.64 37.97 5.17
N LYS A 363 -17.54 38.43 6.06
CA LYS A 363 -18.00 37.68 7.23
C LYS A 363 -18.61 36.30 6.90
N GLU A 364 -19.41 36.20 5.84
CA GLU A 364 -20.07 34.94 5.50
C GLU A 364 -19.06 33.90 4.99
N TYR A 365 -18.09 34.33 4.18
CA TYR A 365 -17.02 33.45 3.72
C TYR A 365 -16.17 32.95 4.89
N VAL A 366 -15.78 33.84 5.81
CA VAL A 366 -15.03 33.48 7.02
C VAL A 366 -15.81 32.49 7.87
N LYS A 367 -17.11 32.72 8.07
CA LYS A 367 -17.98 31.81 8.84
C LYS A 367 -18.07 30.42 8.20
N ASN A 368 -18.12 30.35 6.87
CA ASN A 368 -18.11 29.06 6.18
C ASN A 368 -16.75 28.36 6.30
N TYR A 369 -15.66 29.09 6.06
CA TYR A 369 -14.29 28.57 6.18
C TYR A 369 -14.00 28.08 7.60
N ALA A 370 -14.48 28.79 8.61
CA ALA A 370 -14.24 28.45 10.01
C ALA A 370 -14.89 27.11 10.44
N LYS A 371 -15.80 26.54 9.64
CA LYS A 371 -16.37 25.21 9.89
C LYS A 371 -15.34 24.09 9.87
N PHE A 372 -14.23 24.24 9.12
CA PHE A 372 -13.13 23.28 9.19
C PHE A 372 -12.60 23.15 10.63
N TYR A 373 -12.56 24.26 11.37
CA TYR A 373 -12.11 24.31 12.76
C TYR A 373 -13.17 23.89 13.77
N ASP A 374 -14.37 23.51 13.34
CA ASP A 374 -15.32 22.71 14.14
C ASP A 374 -14.95 21.23 14.11
N VAL A 375 -14.14 20.80 13.13
CA VAL A 375 -13.66 19.43 12.99
C VAL A 375 -12.22 19.32 13.50
N TYR A 376 -11.33 20.22 13.10
CA TYR A 376 -9.91 20.15 13.45
C TYR A 376 -9.68 20.46 14.92
N SER A 377 -9.07 19.54 15.66
CA SER A 377 -8.63 19.77 17.04
C SER A 377 -7.19 20.30 17.11
N THR A 378 -6.40 20.13 16.04
CA THR A 378 -5.03 20.65 15.94
C THR A 378 -4.77 21.18 14.53
N VAL A 379 -4.32 22.43 14.43
CA VAL A 379 -3.85 23.04 13.18
C VAL A 379 -2.33 23.09 13.23
N ILE A 380 -1.70 22.50 12.22
CA ILE A 380 -0.26 22.44 12.03
C ILE A 380 0.11 23.48 10.96
N VAL A 381 0.69 24.60 11.38
CA VAL A 381 1.15 25.64 10.45
C VAL A 381 2.37 25.11 9.70
N PHE A 382 2.23 24.91 8.39
CA PHE A 382 3.23 24.25 7.55
C PHE A 382 3.87 25.21 6.55
N GLY A 383 5.15 24.97 6.24
CA GLY A 383 5.89 25.73 5.24
C GLY A 383 6.12 27.20 5.62
N ALA A 384 6.15 27.52 6.91
CA ALA A 384 6.20 28.90 7.39
C ALA A 384 7.60 29.38 7.82
N VAL A 385 8.53 28.46 8.09
CA VAL A 385 9.92 28.77 8.40
C VAL A 385 10.86 27.94 7.53
N HIS A 386 12.04 28.50 7.25
CA HIS A 386 13.06 27.91 6.40
C HIS A 386 14.41 27.92 7.12
N TRP A 387 15.31 27.05 6.67
CA TRP A 387 16.64 26.87 7.24
C TRP A 387 17.70 27.09 6.16
N ASP A 388 18.77 27.79 6.51
CA ASP A 388 19.97 27.83 5.68
C ASP A 388 20.93 26.67 6.01
N GLU A 389 22.00 26.55 5.21
CA GLU A 389 23.06 25.56 5.38
C GLU A 389 23.80 25.61 6.72
N ASN A 390 23.69 26.72 7.47
CA ASN A 390 24.28 26.94 8.78
C ASN A 390 23.29 26.70 9.94
N GLY A 391 22.11 26.16 9.63
CA GLY A 391 21.04 25.93 10.58
C GLY A 391 20.49 27.22 11.18
N GLU A 392 20.47 28.33 10.43
CA GLU A 392 19.77 29.57 10.82
C GLU A 392 18.34 29.58 10.29
N MET A 393 17.39 29.87 11.19
CA MET A 393 15.97 29.96 10.85
C MET A 393 15.63 31.31 10.22
N ASN A 394 14.83 31.32 9.16
CA ASN A 394 14.29 32.53 8.54
C ASN A 394 12.84 32.30 8.07
N PHE A 395 12.16 33.38 7.66
CA PHE A 395 10.75 33.38 7.26
C PHE A 395 10.57 33.54 5.73
N GLY A 396 11.57 33.12 4.95
CA GLY A 396 11.56 33.23 3.50
C GLY A 396 11.47 34.67 3.00
N GLU A 397 11.07 34.84 1.74
CA GLU A 397 10.98 36.16 1.10
C GLU A 397 9.91 37.06 1.72
N ALA A 398 8.83 36.48 2.25
CA ALA A 398 7.73 37.23 2.85
C ALA A 398 8.13 37.90 4.18
N GLY A 399 9.11 37.33 4.89
CA GLY A 399 9.65 37.87 6.12
C GLY A 399 8.77 37.66 7.36
N GLU A 400 9.35 37.94 8.53
CA GLU A 400 8.72 37.65 9.82
C GLU A 400 7.44 38.46 10.07
N GLU A 401 7.39 39.71 9.59
CA GLU A 401 6.21 40.56 9.78
C GLU A 401 4.97 39.98 9.09
N LYS A 402 5.12 39.50 7.85
CA LYS A 402 4.03 38.86 7.11
C LYS A 402 3.61 37.56 7.79
N PHE A 403 4.56 36.73 8.23
CA PHE A 403 4.27 35.55 9.03
C PHE A 403 3.42 35.89 10.26
N ALA A 404 3.82 36.88 11.05
CA ALA A 404 3.08 37.30 12.23
C ALA A 404 1.64 37.78 11.90
N GLN A 405 1.47 38.51 10.80
CA GLN A 405 0.16 38.94 10.31
C GLN A 405 -0.74 37.75 9.95
N GLU A 406 -0.22 36.76 9.21
CA GLU A 406 -0.99 35.58 8.82
C GLU A 406 -1.34 34.69 10.01
N ILE A 407 -0.46 34.55 10.99
CA ILE A 407 -0.77 33.84 12.25
C ILE A 407 -1.89 34.54 13.02
N ALA A 408 -1.87 35.87 13.12
CA ALA A 408 -2.93 36.63 13.78
C ALA A 408 -4.27 36.46 13.06
N ALA A 409 -4.28 36.55 11.73
CA ALA A 409 -5.46 36.34 10.92
C ALA A 409 -6.00 34.90 11.02
N LEU A 410 -5.12 33.89 11.04
CA LEU A 410 -5.52 32.49 11.22
C LEU A 410 -6.21 32.28 12.59
N LYS A 411 -5.64 32.87 13.66
CA LYS A 411 -6.26 32.83 15.00
C LYS A 411 -7.64 33.51 15.00
N GLU A 412 -7.82 34.61 14.25
CA GLU A 412 -9.12 35.26 14.09
C GLU A 412 -10.14 34.37 13.35
N ILE A 413 -9.73 33.69 12.27
CA ILE A 413 -10.60 32.76 11.55
C ILE A 413 -11.02 31.60 12.45
N ILE A 414 -10.09 30.99 13.19
CA ILE A 414 -10.37 29.90 14.15
C ILE A 414 -11.36 30.35 15.24
N ALA A 415 -11.28 31.61 15.66
CA ALA A 415 -12.22 32.17 16.63
C ALA A 415 -13.67 32.27 16.10
N ASN A 416 -13.87 32.25 14.78
CA ASN A 416 -15.19 32.28 14.14
C ASN A 416 -15.86 30.90 13.98
N ARG A 417 -15.23 29.82 14.46
CA ARG A 417 -15.81 28.46 14.47
C ARG A 417 -17.16 28.43 15.21
N GLN A 418 -18.05 27.50 14.87
CA GLN A 418 -19.38 27.44 15.48
C GLN A 418 -19.36 26.78 16.86
N ASN A 419 -18.58 25.71 17.02
CA ASN A 419 -18.38 24.98 18.26
C ASN A 419 -17.29 25.65 19.10
N GLN A 420 -17.68 26.67 19.87
CA GLN A 420 -16.76 27.42 20.73
C GLN A 420 -16.20 26.58 21.90
N SER A 421 -16.84 25.47 22.27
CA SER A 421 -16.31 24.50 23.22
C SER A 421 -15.22 23.61 22.64
N HIS A 422 -15.19 23.40 21.32
CA HIS A 422 -14.11 22.68 20.66
C HIS A 422 -12.82 23.47 20.76
N ARG A 423 -11.77 22.86 21.31
CA ARG A 423 -10.46 23.50 21.44
C ARG A 423 -9.64 23.15 20.20
N VAL A 424 -9.17 24.18 19.52
CA VAL A 424 -8.22 24.06 18.41
C VAL A 424 -6.84 24.44 18.91
N LYS A 425 -5.91 23.47 18.94
CA LYS A 425 -4.50 23.73 19.21
C LYS A 425 -3.84 24.30 17.96
N LEU A 426 -2.91 25.23 18.13
CA LEU A 426 -2.10 25.75 17.03
C LEU A 426 -0.63 25.38 17.26
N ILE A 427 -0.10 24.50 16.42
CA ILE A 427 1.33 24.12 16.43
C ILE A 427 1.98 24.52 15.10
N VAL A 428 3.31 24.54 15.05
CA VAL A 428 4.07 24.94 13.85
C VAL A 428 5.02 23.83 13.44
N THR A 429 5.02 23.48 12.15
CA THR A 429 6.08 22.65 11.59
C THR A 429 7.33 23.51 11.48
N ALA A 430 8.33 23.22 12.31
CA ALA A 430 9.52 24.05 12.43
C ALA A 430 10.76 23.40 11.80
N LEU A 431 10.65 22.18 11.29
CA LEU A 431 11.64 21.50 10.47
C LEU A 431 10.86 20.66 9.45
N ALA A 432 11.06 20.91 8.16
CA ALA A 432 10.46 20.16 7.07
C ALA A 432 11.43 20.10 5.88
N ASP A 433 11.52 18.96 5.19
CA ASP A 433 12.20 18.90 3.88
C ASP A 433 11.26 19.41 2.78
N GLY A 434 11.01 20.73 2.78
CA GLY A 434 10.01 21.36 1.92
C GLY A 434 10.43 22.71 1.33
N ALA A 435 11.70 23.11 1.49
CA ALA A 435 12.25 24.27 0.81
C ALA A 435 12.88 23.84 -0.54
N TRP A 436 12.02 23.80 -1.55
CA TRP A 436 12.26 23.45 -2.96
C TRP A 436 13.66 23.76 -3.54
N GLY A 437 14.26 22.79 -4.26
CA GLY A 437 15.47 22.94 -5.07
C GLY A 437 16.22 21.62 -5.32
N ASP A 438 16.97 21.52 -6.43
CA ASP A 438 17.74 20.32 -6.81
C ASP A 438 18.90 20.06 -5.83
N GLY A 439 18.69 19.14 -4.87
CA GLY A 439 19.74 18.69 -3.94
C GLY A 439 19.21 18.38 -2.53
N HIS A 440 18.47 17.27 -2.38
CA HIS A 440 17.80 16.78 -1.16
C HIS A 440 18.72 16.37 0.02
N ASN A 441 19.84 17.05 0.21
CA ASN A 441 20.67 16.89 1.40
C ASN A 441 20.46 18.02 2.42
N GLY A 442 19.57 18.99 2.18
CA GLY A 442 19.43 20.21 2.99
C GLY A 442 19.28 19.94 4.49
N VAL A 443 18.22 19.23 4.89
CA VAL A 443 17.96 18.89 6.31
C VAL A 443 19.09 18.06 6.91
N ASN A 444 19.50 16.98 6.23
CA ASN A 444 20.57 16.12 6.69
C ASN A 444 21.90 16.88 6.91
N VAL A 445 22.21 17.84 6.04
CA VAL A 445 23.45 18.62 6.07
C VAL A 445 23.50 19.53 7.30
N TYR A 446 22.50 20.40 7.49
CA TYR A 446 22.55 21.32 8.63
C TYR A 446 22.28 20.57 9.95
N MET A 447 21.45 19.52 9.96
CA MET A 447 21.23 18.71 11.17
C MET A 447 22.47 17.93 11.60
N ALA A 448 23.33 17.53 10.66
CA ALA A 448 24.58 16.85 10.99
C ALA A 448 25.49 17.69 11.89
N SER A 449 25.45 19.02 11.74
CA SER A 449 26.37 19.96 12.41
C SER A 449 25.71 20.91 13.41
N TYR A 450 24.41 21.19 13.26
CA TYR A 450 23.74 22.30 13.95
C TYR A 450 22.44 21.91 14.68
N TRP A 451 22.13 20.62 14.86
CA TRP A 451 20.84 20.19 15.44
C TRP A 451 20.51 20.83 16.81
N GLU A 452 21.50 21.07 17.68
CA GLU A 452 21.26 21.73 18.98
C GLU A 452 20.78 23.17 18.81
N LYS A 453 21.44 23.91 17.92
CA LYS A 453 21.12 25.30 17.57
C LYS A 453 19.76 25.39 16.87
N VAL A 454 19.43 24.41 16.02
CA VAL A 454 18.10 24.27 15.42
C VAL A 454 17.05 24.07 16.52
N ALA A 455 17.28 23.17 17.48
CA ALA A 455 16.35 22.94 18.60
C ALA A 455 16.14 24.19 19.48
N ASP A 456 17.20 24.95 19.74
CA ASP A 456 17.12 26.21 20.50
C ASP A 456 16.26 27.25 19.77
N GLN A 457 16.46 27.43 18.47
CA GLN A 457 15.68 28.38 17.66
C GLN A 457 14.21 27.98 17.54
N ILE A 458 13.92 26.69 17.37
CA ILE A 458 12.56 26.15 17.39
C ILE A 458 11.88 26.44 18.74
N THR A 459 12.59 26.19 19.84
CA THR A 459 12.07 26.48 21.18
C THR A 459 11.80 27.98 21.35
N ALA A 460 12.66 28.84 20.82
CA ALA A 460 12.46 30.29 20.82
C ALA A 460 11.26 30.72 19.97
N LEU A 461 11.04 30.10 18.80
CA LEU A 461 9.89 30.36 17.93
C LEU A 461 8.57 30.02 18.64
N VAL A 462 8.47 28.83 19.23
CA VAL A 462 7.28 28.39 19.97
C VAL A 462 6.95 29.37 21.10
N LYS A 463 7.97 29.83 21.84
CA LYS A 463 7.82 30.83 22.90
C LYS A 463 7.38 32.20 22.37
N LYS A 464 7.98 32.67 21.27
CA LYS A 464 7.73 34.00 20.71
C LYS A 464 6.29 34.18 20.23
N TYR A 465 5.72 33.15 19.61
CA TYR A 465 4.37 33.20 19.03
C TYR A 465 3.30 32.49 19.89
N ASP A 466 3.71 31.98 21.05
CA ASP A 466 2.89 31.19 21.98
C ASP A 466 2.13 30.07 21.26
N PHE A 467 2.87 29.28 20.46
CA PHE A 467 2.33 28.06 19.87
C PHE A 467 2.06 27.02 20.96
N ASP A 468 1.07 26.17 20.74
CA ASP A 468 0.78 25.03 21.62
C ASP A 468 1.82 23.91 21.48
N GLY A 469 2.76 24.01 20.54
CA GLY A 469 3.73 22.97 20.28
C GLY A 469 4.49 23.15 18.97
N VAL A 470 5.24 22.10 18.61
CA VAL A 470 6.01 21.99 17.37
C VAL A 470 5.71 20.66 16.70
N ASP A 471 5.75 20.68 15.37
CA ASP A 471 5.76 19.51 14.51
C ASP A 471 7.11 19.40 13.77
N ILE A 472 7.62 18.17 13.64
CA ILE A 472 8.90 17.87 13.01
C ILE A 472 8.72 16.90 11.84
N ASP A 473 9.13 17.34 10.65
CA ASP A 473 8.93 16.65 9.38
C ASP A 473 10.28 16.40 8.69
N TRP A 474 11.13 15.56 9.29
CA TRP A 474 12.41 15.20 8.71
C TRP A 474 12.24 14.02 7.74
N GLU A 475 12.28 14.31 6.43
CA GLU A 475 12.17 13.32 5.36
C GLU A 475 13.50 13.09 4.59
N TYR A 476 14.24 12.00 4.78
CA TYR A 476 14.27 11.17 5.98
C TYR A 476 15.71 11.10 6.50
N PRO A 477 15.92 10.89 7.81
CA PRO A 477 17.23 10.54 8.35
C PRO A 477 17.79 9.33 7.59
N SER A 478 18.96 9.50 6.99
CA SER A 478 19.47 8.56 5.98
C SER A 478 20.51 7.58 6.53
N THR A 479 21.17 7.92 7.64
CA THR A 479 22.21 7.11 8.27
C THR A 479 21.90 6.83 9.74
N ALA A 480 22.58 5.84 10.32
CA ALA A 480 22.46 5.54 11.75
C ALA A 480 22.83 6.72 12.66
N ASP A 481 23.75 7.60 12.20
CA ASP A 481 24.10 8.79 12.95
C ASP A 481 23.02 9.88 12.81
N ASP A 482 22.33 9.97 11.66
CA ASP A 482 21.18 10.88 11.50
C ASP A 482 20.04 10.47 12.44
N TRP A 483 19.74 9.18 12.56
CA TRP A 483 18.75 8.68 13.52
C TRP A 483 19.11 8.98 14.97
N LYS A 484 20.38 8.79 15.38
CA LYS A 484 20.84 9.17 16.73
C LYS A 484 20.75 10.68 16.99
N ARG A 485 21.03 11.49 15.97
CA ARG A 485 20.85 12.95 16.06
C ARG A 485 19.37 13.29 16.18
N TYR A 486 18.51 12.60 15.43
CA TYR A 486 17.07 12.81 15.52
C TYR A 486 16.52 12.46 16.91
N ASP A 487 16.97 11.34 17.50
CA ASP A 487 16.69 10.99 18.90
C ASP A 487 17.08 12.12 19.85
N SER A 488 18.34 12.55 19.78
CA SER A 488 18.89 13.60 20.67
C SER A 488 18.15 14.92 20.50
N PHE A 489 17.79 15.26 19.26
CA PHE A 489 17.05 16.46 18.90
C PHE A 489 15.63 16.46 19.49
N ILE A 490 14.85 15.40 19.29
CA ILE A 490 13.49 15.29 19.86
C ILE A 490 13.54 15.29 21.39
N GLN A 491 14.47 14.57 22.01
CA GLN A 491 14.63 14.54 23.47
C GLN A 491 14.98 15.92 24.04
N LYS A 492 15.82 16.69 23.33
CA LYS A 492 16.14 18.07 23.68
C LYS A 492 14.91 18.97 23.57
N LEU A 493 14.18 18.93 22.45
CA LEU A 493 12.93 19.67 22.27
C LEU A 493 11.92 19.33 23.38
N HIS A 494 11.76 18.05 23.70
CA HIS A 494 10.91 17.59 24.80
C HIS A 494 11.26 18.25 26.12
N ARG A 495 12.52 18.14 26.55
CA ARG A 495 12.96 18.77 27.79
C ARG A 495 12.72 20.28 27.79
N ASP A 496 13.10 20.97 26.73
CA ASP A 496 13.15 22.42 26.70
C ASP A 496 11.75 23.05 26.54
N LEU A 497 10.86 22.43 25.76
CA LEU A 497 9.46 22.86 25.59
C LEU A 497 8.61 22.54 26.82
N LYS A 498 8.72 21.33 27.40
CA LYS A 498 7.97 20.97 28.61
C LYS A 498 8.39 21.82 29.81
N ALA A 499 9.66 22.25 29.88
CA ALA A 499 10.13 23.22 30.88
C ALA A 499 9.53 24.62 30.71
N TYR A 500 9.14 25.01 29.50
CA TYR A 500 8.46 26.27 29.22
C TYR A 500 6.95 26.20 29.52
N LYS A 501 6.28 25.20 28.93
CA LYS A 501 4.84 24.96 29.03
C LYS A 501 4.65 23.45 29.05
N GLU A 502 4.24 22.91 30.21
CA GLU A 502 4.12 21.46 30.46
C GLU A 502 3.25 20.76 29.41
N ASN A 503 2.20 21.44 28.93
CA ASN A 503 1.28 20.92 27.92
C ASN A 503 1.71 21.22 26.47
N SER A 504 2.97 21.63 26.23
CA SER A 504 3.50 21.79 24.87
C SER A 504 3.43 20.46 24.13
N VAL A 505 2.87 20.46 22.93
CA VAL A 505 2.78 19.29 22.07
C VAL A 505 4.06 19.16 21.25
N ILE A 506 4.61 17.94 21.20
CA ILE A 506 5.61 17.57 20.21
C ILE A 506 5.00 16.55 19.28
N SER A 507 4.90 16.91 18.00
CA SER A 507 4.54 15.97 16.96
C SER A 507 5.67 15.73 15.96
N ALA A 508 5.58 14.59 15.28
CA ALA A 508 6.48 14.25 14.20
C ALA A 508 5.71 13.63 13.03
N ALA A 509 5.97 14.09 11.82
CA ALA A 509 5.55 13.43 10.60
C ALA A 509 6.47 12.24 10.33
N LEU A 510 5.91 11.04 10.19
CA LEU A 510 6.68 9.80 10.01
C LEU A 510 6.05 8.92 8.93
N SER A 511 6.91 8.20 8.19
CA SER A 511 6.51 7.19 7.23
C SER A 511 6.72 5.79 7.79
N ALA A 512 5.80 4.86 7.52
CA ALA A 512 5.94 3.45 7.90
C ALA A 512 7.16 2.76 7.25
N GLY A 513 7.69 3.32 6.14
CA GLY A 513 8.90 2.84 5.48
C GLY A 513 10.21 3.35 6.09
N ALA A 514 10.16 4.29 7.03
CA ALA A 514 11.33 4.94 7.61
C ALA A 514 11.17 5.13 9.13
N LEU A 515 11.26 4.03 9.89
CA LEU A 515 11.09 4.00 11.34
C LEU A 515 12.40 3.64 12.05
N GLY A 516 13.24 4.63 12.35
CA GLY A 516 14.53 4.43 13.02
C GLY A 516 14.67 5.10 14.40
N LEU A 517 13.59 5.66 14.95
CA LEU A 517 13.59 6.28 16.28
C LEU A 517 13.71 5.23 17.39
N SER A 518 14.41 5.59 18.47
CA SER A 518 14.43 4.77 19.68
C SER A 518 13.08 4.79 20.41
N LYS A 519 12.85 3.77 21.25
CA LYS A 519 11.63 3.69 22.06
C LYS A 519 11.52 4.86 23.03
N GLU A 520 12.63 5.25 23.64
CA GLU A 520 12.73 6.40 24.55
C GLU A 520 12.31 7.70 23.85
N THR A 521 12.65 7.86 22.56
CA THR A 521 12.22 9.02 21.78
C THR A 521 10.75 8.97 21.40
N PHE A 522 10.18 7.80 21.12
CA PHE A 522 8.71 7.67 20.95
C PHE A 522 7.93 8.12 22.19
N ASP A 523 8.48 7.94 23.40
CA ASP A 523 7.87 8.42 24.63
C ASP A 523 7.90 9.96 24.74
N CYS A 524 8.89 10.61 24.11
CA CYS A 524 9.02 12.07 24.06
C CYS A 524 8.06 12.74 23.05
N ILE A 525 7.53 11.98 22.08
CA ILE A 525 6.57 12.44 21.08
C ILE A 525 5.15 12.30 21.65
N ASP A 526 4.36 13.37 21.60
CA ASP A 526 2.96 13.37 22.04
C ASP A 526 2.03 12.88 20.91
N ARG A 527 2.34 13.20 19.65
CA ARG A 527 1.54 12.81 18.46
C ARG A 527 2.41 12.44 17.26
N ILE A 528 2.08 11.35 16.59
CA ILE A 528 2.75 10.94 15.35
C ILE A 528 1.78 11.22 14.20
N GLN A 529 2.17 12.06 13.26
CA GLN A 529 1.43 12.30 12.03
C GLN A 529 1.89 11.25 10.99
N PHE A 530 1.22 10.10 10.94
CA PHE A 530 1.59 9.03 10.01
C PHE A 530 1.21 9.45 8.58
N MET A 531 2.21 9.61 7.72
CA MET A 531 2.05 9.91 6.29
C MET A 531 1.57 8.68 5.50
N ALA A 532 0.31 8.28 5.72
CA ALA A 532 -0.35 7.17 5.04
C ALA A 532 -0.79 7.52 3.61
N TYR A 533 0.09 8.17 2.86
CA TYR A 533 -0.11 8.67 1.50
C TYR A 533 1.23 8.67 0.73
N ASP A 534 1.20 9.09 -0.53
CA ASP A 534 2.36 9.01 -1.46
C ASP A 534 2.91 7.59 -1.65
N GLY A 535 2.09 6.58 -1.32
CA GLY A 535 2.35 5.20 -1.66
C GLY A 535 2.01 4.89 -3.11
N ASN A 536 2.08 3.61 -3.46
CA ASN A 536 1.67 3.12 -4.77
C ASN A 536 1.28 1.65 -4.65
N ASP A 537 0.00 1.36 -4.41
CA ASP A 537 -0.48 -0.02 -4.39
C ASP A 537 -0.53 -0.62 -5.81
N THR A 538 -0.89 -1.90 -5.94
CA THR A 538 -0.95 -2.61 -7.22
C THR A 538 -1.81 -1.91 -8.29
N ASP A 539 -2.73 -1.05 -7.89
CA ASP A 539 -3.64 -0.32 -8.78
C ASP A 539 -3.34 1.17 -8.89
N GLY A 540 -2.23 1.64 -8.33
CA GLY A 540 -1.88 3.06 -8.36
C GLY A 540 -2.51 3.90 -7.26
N TYR A 541 -3.13 3.31 -6.24
CA TYR A 541 -3.64 4.11 -5.11
C TYR A 541 -2.48 4.59 -4.25
N GLN A 542 -2.48 5.90 -4.03
CA GLN A 542 -1.46 6.57 -3.23
C GLN A 542 -1.79 6.61 -1.74
N SER A 543 -3.06 6.46 -1.37
CA SER A 543 -3.55 6.56 0.02
C SER A 543 -4.73 5.62 0.28
N SER A 544 -4.58 4.32 0.00
CA SER A 544 -5.63 3.32 0.26
C SER A 544 -5.86 3.08 1.76
N LEU A 545 -6.97 2.40 2.12
CA LEU A 545 -7.20 1.97 3.51
C LEU A 545 -6.18 0.90 3.92
N GLN A 546 -5.90 -0.08 3.05
CA GLN A 546 -4.90 -1.13 3.32
C GLN A 546 -3.52 -0.56 3.65
N GLN A 547 -3.06 0.47 2.94
CA GLN A 547 -1.79 1.15 3.25
C GLN A 547 -1.79 1.77 4.66
N ALA A 548 -2.93 2.30 5.11
CA ALA A 548 -3.06 2.83 6.46
C ALA A 548 -3.03 1.71 7.51
N GLU A 549 -3.69 0.58 7.25
CA GLU A 549 -3.76 -0.59 8.14
C GLU A 549 -2.39 -1.26 8.32
N GLU A 550 -1.70 -1.54 7.22
CA GLU A 550 -0.36 -2.13 7.19
C GLU A 550 0.68 -1.19 7.81
N GLY A 551 0.57 0.11 7.53
CA GLY A 551 1.43 1.13 8.10
C GLY A 551 1.26 1.24 9.62
N LEU A 552 0.02 1.33 10.11
CA LEU A 552 -0.26 1.38 11.55
C LEU A 552 0.29 0.14 12.28
N HIS A 553 0.17 -1.03 11.65
CA HIS A 553 0.77 -2.25 12.18
C HIS A 553 2.30 -2.19 12.22
N SER A 554 2.93 -1.64 11.18
CA SER A 554 4.38 -1.43 11.14
C SER A 554 4.88 -0.50 12.26
N PHE A 555 4.16 0.59 12.55
CA PHE A 555 4.46 1.44 13.69
C PHE A 555 4.38 0.69 15.03
N LYS A 556 3.33 -0.10 15.22
CA LYS A 556 3.15 -0.93 16.43
C LYS A 556 4.30 -1.92 16.60
N LEU A 557 4.74 -2.58 15.53
CA LEU A 557 5.88 -3.51 15.57
C LEU A 557 7.21 -2.82 15.90
N ASN A 558 7.36 -1.55 15.51
CA ASN A 558 8.51 -0.72 15.86
C ASN A 558 8.42 -0.08 17.26
N GLY A 559 7.40 -0.44 18.05
CA GLY A 559 7.29 -0.05 19.45
C GLY A 559 6.60 1.29 19.68
N ALA A 560 6.02 1.91 18.65
CA ALA A 560 5.21 3.10 18.81
C ALA A 560 3.87 2.78 19.52
N ASP A 561 3.43 3.70 20.38
CA ASP A 561 2.09 3.66 20.98
C ASP A 561 1.07 4.13 19.94
N ILE A 562 0.24 3.21 19.44
CA ILE A 562 -0.75 3.50 18.41
C ILE A 562 -1.73 4.60 18.84
N SER A 563 -1.99 4.76 20.14
CA SER A 563 -2.90 5.80 20.66
C SER A 563 -2.37 7.23 20.49
N LYS A 564 -1.11 7.38 20.05
CA LYS A 564 -0.50 8.65 19.67
C LYS A 564 -0.49 8.89 18.15
N ILE A 565 -0.88 7.91 17.35
CA ILE A 565 -0.73 7.96 15.88
C ILE A 565 -2.00 8.49 15.24
N ASN A 566 -1.85 9.56 14.47
CA ASN A 566 -2.88 10.09 13.59
C ASN A 566 -2.65 9.57 12.17
N ILE A 567 -3.63 8.85 11.61
CA ILE A 567 -3.53 8.27 10.28
C ILE A 567 -3.72 9.35 9.21
N GLY A 568 -2.76 9.46 8.28
CA GLY A 568 -2.77 10.44 7.19
C GLY A 568 -3.88 10.21 6.15
N ILE A 569 -4.48 11.32 5.73
CA ILE A 569 -5.50 11.44 4.70
C ILE A 569 -5.01 12.51 3.72
N ALA A 570 -4.69 12.09 2.50
CA ALA A 570 -4.27 12.99 1.44
C ALA A 570 -5.48 13.65 0.78
N VAL A 571 -5.57 14.98 0.83
CA VAL A 571 -6.60 15.79 0.15
C VAL A 571 -6.14 16.21 -1.25
N TYR A 572 -5.19 15.45 -1.80
CA TYR A 572 -4.66 15.62 -3.13
C TYR A 572 -4.59 14.25 -3.80
N GLY A 573 -4.40 14.27 -5.12
CA GLY A 573 -4.23 13.07 -5.91
C GLY A 573 -2.85 12.97 -6.53
N ARG A 574 -2.49 11.74 -6.88
CA ARG A 574 -1.24 11.42 -7.57
C ARG A 574 -1.54 10.77 -8.91
N PRO A 575 -0.77 11.11 -9.96
CA PRO A 575 -0.77 10.38 -11.22
C PRO A 575 -0.41 8.90 -11.01
N LEU A 576 -1.14 7.98 -11.64
CA LEU A 576 -0.89 6.53 -11.57
C LEU A 576 0.51 6.14 -12.07
N ASN A 577 1.10 6.94 -12.97
CA ASN A 577 2.43 6.70 -13.52
C ASN A 577 3.57 7.20 -12.60
N GLY A 578 3.25 7.75 -11.43
CA GLY A 578 4.22 8.29 -10.48
C GLY A 578 4.84 9.63 -10.89
N ALA A 579 4.23 10.37 -11.82
CA ALA A 579 4.69 11.72 -12.15
C ALA A 579 4.67 12.63 -10.90
N ALA A 580 5.66 13.52 -10.80
CA ALA A 580 5.87 14.40 -9.65
C ALA A 580 4.88 15.59 -9.63
N PHE A 581 3.58 15.29 -9.68
CA PHE A 581 2.49 16.23 -9.62
C PHE A 581 1.52 15.83 -8.50
N TRP A 582 1.00 16.84 -7.79
CA TRP A 582 0.04 16.70 -6.70
C TRP A 582 -1.22 17.46 -7.08
N ALA A 583 -2.24 16.73 -7.53
CA ALA A 583 -3.49 17.32 -7.99
C ALA A 583 -4.37 17.72 -6.81
N SER A 584 -4.84 18.96 -6.78
CA SER A 584 -5.74 19.42 -5.70
C SER A 584 -7.14 18.81 -5.83
N TRP A 585 -7.67 18.20 -4.77
CA TRP A 585 -9.06 17.70 -4.75
C TRP A 585 -10.07 18.83 -4.98
N ARG A 586 -9.81 20.02 -4.41
CA ARG A 586 -10.61 21.24 -4.60
C ARG A 586 -10.82 21.58 -6.07
N ALA A 587 -9.78 21.42 -6.88
CA ALA A 587 -9.79 21.74 -8.30
C ALA A 587 -10.47 20.68 -9.19
N LEU A 588 -10.75 19.48 -8.66
CA LEU A 588 -11.34 18.40 -9.43
C LEU A 588 -12.87 18.56 -9.51
N GLU A 589 -13.39 18.97 -10.66
CA GLU A 589 -14.83 19.23 -10.85
C GLU A 589 -15.69 17.97 -10.77
N SER A 590 -15.16 16.81 -11.19
CA SER A 590 -15.86 15.52 -11.17
C SER A 590 -15.77 14.80 -9.82
N ALA A 591 -15.12 15.40 -8.82
CA ALA A 591 -15.01 14.87 -7.48
C ALA A 591 -16.39 14.54 -6.90
N ASN A 592 -16.52 13.37 -6.28
CA ASN A 592 -17.73 12.96 -5.59
C ASN A 592 -17.40 12.29 -4.24
N TYR A 593 -18.43 12.02 -3.45
CA TYR A 593 -18.29 11.46 -2.10
C TYR A 593 -17.61 10.09 -2.07
N TRP A 594 -17.82 9.25 -3.09
CA TRP A 594 -17.53 7.82 -3.03
C TRP A 594 -16.22 7.43 -3.71
N GLU A 595 -15.88 8.07 -4.83
CA GLU A 595 -14.85 7.59 -5.74
C GLU A 595 -13.50 8.26 -5.48
N SER A 596 -12.47 7.44 -5.32
CA SER A 596 -11.08 7.78 -5.09
C SER A 596 -10.20 7.53 -6.32
N LYS A 597 -10.75 7.01 -7.42
CA LYS A 597 -10.01 6.69 -8.66
C LYS A 597 -10.80 7.08 -9.90
N TYR A 598 -10.15 6.99 -11.07
CA TYR A 598 -10.69 7.21 -12.41
C TYR A 598 -10.88 8.68 -12.76
N TYR A 599 -10.02 9.53 -12.19
CA TYR A 599 -10.03 10.95 -12.46
C TYR A 599 -8.94 11.33 -13.45
N ASN A 600 -9.31 12.16 -14.42
CA ASN A 600 -8.37 12.80 -15.32
C ASN A 600 -7.76 14.02 -14.64
N ILE A 601 -6.43 14.01 -14.49
CA ILE A 601 -5.64 15.09 -13.94
C ILE A 601 -4.94 15.81 -15.09
N PRO A 602 -5.38 17.02 -15.49
CA PRO A 602 -4.66 17.83 -16.45
C PRO A 602 -3.45 18.50 -15.80
N ASP A 603 -2.27 18.33 -16.39
CA ASP A 603 -1.05 19.06 -16.03
C ASP A 603 -0.18 19.29 -17.27
N SER A 604 0.27 20.54 -17.48
CA SER A 604 1.26 20.90 -18.50
C SER A 604 0.99 20.34 -19.92
N ASN A 605 -0.27 20.43 -20.38
CA ASN A 605 -0.79 19.89 -21.64
C ASN A 605 -0.86 18.35 -21.74
N GLN A 606 -0.68 17.64 -20.63
CA GLN A 606 -0.91 16.20 -20.51
C GLN A 606 -2.13 15.93 -19.63
N ILE A 607 -2.72 14.74 -19.79
CA ILE A 607 -3.78 14.25 -18.91
C ILE A 607 -3.28 12.93 -18.34
N TYR A 608 -3.26 12.85 -17.01
CA TYR A 608 -2.92 11.64 -16.28
C TYR A 608 -4.18 11.02 -15.68
N ASP A 609 -4.20 9.70 -15.56
CA ASP A 609 -5.12 9.06 -14.63
C ASP A 609 -4.63 9.31 -13.20
N GLY A 610 -5.54 9.61 -12.28
CA GLY A 610 -5.26 9.95 -10.90
C GLY A 610 -5.99 9.09 -9.87
N THR A 611 -5.35 8.93 -8.72
CA THR A 611 -6.00 8.44 -7.48
C THR A 611 -5.95 9.51 -6.40
N PHE A 612 -6.99 9.58 -5.59
CA PHE A 612 -7.24 10.54 -4.51
C PHE A 612 -7.73 9.81 -3.25
N CYS A 613 -8.07 10.54 -2.20
CA CYS A 613 -8.84 10.04 -1.07
C CYS A 613 -10.19 10.76 -1.02
N ALA A 614 -11.27 10.05 -1.39
CA ALA A 614 -12.62 10.60 -1.37
C ALA A 614 -13.16 10.76 0.07
N PRO A 615 -14.20 11.57 0.29
CA PRO A 615 -14.84 11.71 1.59
C PRO A 615 -15.23 10.39 2.26
N ALA A 616 -15.80 9.44 1.52
CA ALA A 616 -16.15 8.12 2.06
C ALA A 616 -14.91 7.37 2.60
N LEU A 617 -13.81 7.35 1.83
CA LEU A 617 -12.56 6.70 2.24
C LEU A 617 -11.92 7.41 3.44
N ALA A 618 -12.01 8.74 3.51
CA ALA A 618 -11.56 9.52 4.66
C ALA A 618 -12.39 9.20 5.91
N GLY A 619 -13.70 9.02 5.76
CA GLY A 619 -14.60 8.54 6.81
C GLY A 619 -14.26 7.12 7.28
N ASP A 620 -13.93 6.21 6.36
CA ASP A 620 -13.50 4.85 6.68
C ASP A 620 -12.17 4.83 7.45
N LYS A 621 -11.18 5.62 7.01
CA LYS A 621 -9.90 5.79 7.73
C LYS A 621 -10.11 6.37 9.13
N THR A 622 -11.06 7.30 9.28
CA THR A 622 -11.43 7.89 10.58
C THR A 622 -12.08 6.85 11.49
N ALA A 623 -13.02 6.06 10.95
CA ALA A 623 -13.65 4.95 11.69
C ALA A 623 -12.61 3.90 12.08
N TYR A 624 -11.68 3.57 11.18
CA TYR A 624 -10.59 2.64 11.45
C TYR A 624 -9.67 3.15 12.56
N ALA A 625 -9.27 4.42 12.52
CA ALA A 625 -8.48 5.03 13.59
C ALA A 625 -9.20 4.92 14.94
N LEU A 626 -10.49 5.27 15.00
CA LEU A 626 -11.30 5.17 16.22
C LEU A 626 -11.42 3.73 16.74
N LEU A 627 -11.75 2.78 15.88
CA LEU A 627 -12.03 1.40 16.27
C LEU A 627 -10.75 0.60 16.56
N SER A 628 -9.63 0.91 15.90
CA SER A 628 -8.33 0.28 16.20
C SER A 628 -7.70 0.81 17.50
N GLY A 629 -8.15 1.98 17.97
CA GLY A 629 -7.57 2.68 19.12
C GLY A 629 -6.35 3.53 18.76
N ALA A 630 -6.23 3.94 17.49
CA ALA A 630 -5.25 4.92 17.06
C ALA A 630 -5.56 6.31 17.66
N GLY A 631 -4.57 7.19 17.64
CA GLY A 631 -4.68 8.53 18.21
C GLY A 631 -5.57 9.51 17.46
N GLY A 632 -5.83 9.28 16.17
CA GLY A 632 -6.54 10.24 15.36
C GLY A 632 -6.43 10.03 13.86
N VAL A 633 -6.76 11.10 13.12
CA VAL A 633 -6.45 11.25 11.70
C VAL A 633 -5.75 12.58 11.46
N MET A 634 -4.99 12.65 10.36
CA MET A 634 -4.26 13.84 9.94
C MET A 634 -4.54 14.13 8.48
N ILE A 635 -4.71 15.41 8.15
CA ILE A 635 -5.06 15.87 6.81
C ILE A 635 -3.87 16.58 6.18
N PHE A 636 -3.44 16.12 5.00
CA PHE A 636 -2.44 16.76 4.17
C PHE A 636 -3.00 17.05 2.77
N ARG A 637 -3.32 18.29 2.41
CA ARG A 637 -3.33 19.48 3.27
C ARG A 637 -4.58 20.32 3.02
N ALA A 638 -4.90 21.19 3.97
CA ALA A 638 -6.22 21.84 4.08
C ALA A 638 -6.62 22.69 2.85
N ASP A 639 -5.66 23.38 2.21
CA ASP A 639 -5.90 24.20 1.01
C ASP A 639 -6.23 23.38 -0.25
N CYS A 640 -6.12 22.06 -0.18
CA CYS A 640 -6.57 21.18 -1.26
C CYS A 640 -8.00 20.67 -1.09
N ASP A 641 -8.68 20.93 0.03
CA ASP A 641 -10.05 20.44 0.28
C ASP A 641 -11.12 21.30 -0.42
N LYS A 642 -12.27 20.71 -0.74
CA LYS A 642 -13.46 21.49 -1.15
C LYS A 642 -13.91 22.40 -0.01
N PRO A 643 -14.64 23.49 -0.28
CA PRO A 643 -15.24 24.32 0.78
C PRO A 643 -15.97 23.46 1.82
N ALA A 644 -15.95 23.88 3.08
CA ALA A 644 -16.43 23.06 4.20
C ALA A 644 -17.94 22.68 4.12
N ASP A 645 -18.73 23.41 3.33
CA ASP A 645 -20.15 23.12 3.06
C ASP A 645 -20.39 22.33 1.76
N ASP A 646 -19.34 22.04 1.00
CA ASP A 646 -19.42 21.16 -0.15
C ASP A 646 -19.59 19.71 0.34
N PRO A 647 -20.61 18.97 -0.15
CA PRO A 647 -20.83 17.58 0.25
C PRO A 647 -19.67 16.65 -0.13
N ASN A 648 -18.77 17.09 -1.00
CA ASN A 648 -17.58 16.34 -1.40
C ASN A 648 -16.30 16.82 -0.69
N SER A 649 -16.42 17.60 0.39
CA SER A 649 -15.27 17.89 1.26
C SER A 649 -14.78 16.62 1.94
N VAL A 650 -13.46 16.40 1.88
CA VAL A 650 -12.80 15.28 2.56
C VAL A 650 -12.92 15.45 4.08
N THR A 651 -12.81 16.68 4.58
CA THR A 651 -13.10 17.00 5.98
C THR A 651 -14.55 16.69 6.35
N GLY A 652 -15.51 16.89 5.44
CA GLY A 652 -16.91 16.50 5.63
C GLY A 652 -17.05 14.98 5.87
N GLY A 653 -16.37 14.15 5.10
CA GLY A 653 -16.36 12.69 5.31
C GLY A 653 -15.76 12.26 6.65
N ILE A 654 -14.73 12.97 7.13
CA ILE A 654 -14.17 12.79 8.48
C ILE A 654 -15.22 13.17 9.54
N GLN A 655 -15.90 14.31 9.37
CA GLN A 655 -16.95 14.78 10.26
C GLN A 655 -18.13 13.80 10.33
N ASP A 656 -18.55 13.21 9.21
CA ASP A 656 -19.61 12.20 9.17
C ASP A 656 -19.26 11.00 10.05
N ALA A 657 -18.03 10.48 9.94
CA ALA A 657 -17.57 9.37 10.77
C ALA A 657 -17.53 9.75 12.26
N LEU A 658 -17.06 10.96 12.60
CA LEU A 658 -17.07 11.46 13.98
C LEU A 658 -18.49 11.58 14.52
N ASN A 659 -19.44 12.11 13.74
CA ASN A 659 -20.84 12.20 14.14
C ASN A 659 -21.48 10.83 14.37
N ARG A 660 -21.07 9.79 13.63
CA ARG A 660 -21.55 8.42 13.82
C ARG A 660 -21.01 7.78 15.11
N TYR A 661 -19.74 8.01 15.44
CA TYR A 661 -19.05 7.22 16.47
C TYR A 661 -18.60 7.99 17.71
N VAL A 662 -18.62 9.33 17.71
CA VAL A 662 -18.13 10.15 18.81
C VAL A 662 -19.25 10.99 19.42
N THR A 663 -19.40 10.92 20.73
CA THR A 663 -20.40 11.69 21.46
C THR A 663 -19.99 13.16 21.52
N GLY A 664 -20.74 14.02 20.82
CA GLY A 664 -20.61 15.47 20.94
C GLY A 664 -19.24 16.00 20.51
N TRP A 665 -18.70 15.48 19.40
CA TRP A 665 -17.49 16.00 18.76
C TRP A 665 -17.55 17.52 18.57
#